data_AF-A0A8T0N405-F1
#
_entry.id   AF-A0A8T0N405-F1
#
_cell.length_a   1.000
_cell.length_b   1.000
_cell.length_c   1.000
_cell.angle_alpha   90.00
_cell.angle_beta   90.00
_cell.angle_gamma   90.00
#
_symmetry.space_group_name_H-M   'P 1'
#
loop_
_entity.id
_entity.type
_entity.pdbx_description
1 polymer ?
#
loop_
_entity_poly.entity_id
_entity_poly.type
_entity_poly.pdbx_seq_one_letter_code
_entity_poly.pdbx_strand_id
1 'polypeptide(L)'
;MAIPVEEAIAALSTFSLEDEQPDVQGLAVLLSSERYATNSPIEYSDVAAYRLSLGEDTKAINQLNSLIQEGKEMASLLYTYRSCVKALPQLPDSMKHSQADLYLETYQVLDLEMSRLREIQRWQASAASKLAADMQRFSRPERLVNGPTITHFWSMLKLLDVLLQLDHLKNAKASIPNDFSWYKRTFTQVSSQWQDTDTMREELDDLQIHCLQFLICELVSGGNMRKPGGLFGNSGSGIPVEDLKQLETFFYKLSFFLHILDYTATIGTLTDLGFLWFREFYLESSRVIQFPIECSLPWMLVDHVIESQDAGLLESILIPFDLYNDSAQHALTCLKQRFLYDEIEAEVDLCFDLLAQKLNEIIFTYYKSCAASTLLDSTFTYACDDGEKYFVKPLRFDAIFKLRRVMVLGRTIDLRSLITQRMNKIFRGNIDFLLERFENGDLCGVVELQQLLDILELTHQSISKFLELDSYSLMLSEMQENLSLVSYSSRFSSQIWSEMQTDFLPNFILCNTTQRFVRSIKGTHHSSQRSSASSGKPYFYCGSHDLTMAYQGLAGLYRDFFGVPHMFAVVKLLGSRSLPAIIRALLDHISSKITGMVPKITALQEALPKSIGLLSFDGGIAGCQKIIHEILTWEAKSEVKTEVLHDLKEIGSALYWMSILDIVLRQIDTTQFMQSAPWLGLVPGNDGQVKHAYSDSTPFTTLLSAATNAVTSSPACPNPSTFLVMSKQAEAASLLYKSNLNSGSVLEYALAFTSAALDRHYSKWSATPKTGFIDITTSKDFYRIFSGLQYSYLEESISNPSKKQEMLGDSVAWAGCTIMYLLGQQQHFELFDFSYQFLNVAEVESATVSHYQSSERTKSPNFLQGYEGILEAMRKARRLNNHVFSMLRARCPLEDKVACAIKPSGAPLHRMKFMNTVSAFETLPQRAT
;
A
#
# COMPACT_ATOMS: atom_id res chain seq x y z
N MET A 1 22.78 -4.75 57.62
CA MET A 1 21.90 -5.24 58.70
C MET A 1 20.76 -5.99 58.03
N ALA A 2 20.37 -7.17 58.54
CA ALA A 2 19.14 -7.80 58.09
C ALA A 2 17.98 -7.17 58.86
N ILE A 3 16.98 -6.66 58.14
CA ILE A 3 15.72 -6.21 58.75
C ILE A 3 14.96 -7.47 59.19
N PRO A 4 14.44 -7.55 60.42
CA PRO A 4 13.60 -8.67 60.84
C PRO A 4 12.40 -8.82 59.90
N VAL A 5 12.16 -10.04 59.41
CA VAL A 5 11.08 -10.33 58.45
C VAL A 5 9.71 -9.91 59.00
N GLU A 6 9.55 -9.93 60.32
CA GLU A 6 8.34 -9.51 61.04
C GLU A 6 8.05 -7.99 60.91
N GLU A 7 9.07 -7.13 60.89
CA GLU A 7 8.90 -5.68 60.66
C GLU A 7 8.55 -5.39 59.18
N ALA A 8 9.13 -6.14 58.25
CA ALA A 8 8.78 -6.04 56.83
C ALA A 8 7.34 -6.49 56.55
N ILE A 9 6.88 -7.57 57.19
CA ILE A 9 5.49 -8.05 57.09
C ILE A 9 4.51 -7.04 57.72
N ALA A 10 4.86 -6.44 58.87
CA ALA A 10 4.02 -5.41 59.49
C ALA A 10 3.85 -4.19 58.57
N ALA A 11 4.91 -3.71 57.92
CA ALA A 11 4.85 -2.61 56.96
C ALA A 11 4.03 -2.95 55.69
N LEU A 12 4.13 -4.19 55.18
CA LEU A 12 3.32 -4.66 54.05
C LEU A 12 1.84 -4.78 54.42
N SER A 13 1.52 -5.17 55.65
CA SER A 13 0.12 -5.32 56.11
C SER A 13 -0.66 -4.00 56.24
N THR A 14 0.01 -2.86 56.18
CA THR A 14 -0.65 -1.53 56.19
C THR A 14 -1.01 -0.98 54.80
N PHE A 15 -0.65 -1.67 53.71
CA PHE A 15 -1.06 -1.30 52.35
C PHE A 15 -2.23 -2.16 51.88
N SER A 16 -3.43 -1.57 51.78
CA SER A 16 -4.52 -2.13 50.98
C SER A 16 -4.37 -1.66 49.52
N LEU A 17 -4.00 -2.57 48.63
CA LEU A 17 -4.10 -2.36 47.19
C LEU A 17 -5.30 -3.15 46.68
N GLU A 18 -6.40 -2.45 46.41
CA GLU A 18 -7.46 -2.92 45.52
C GLU A 18 -7.54 -1.94 44.34
N ASP A 19 -7.04 -2.37 43.18
CA ASP A 19 -7.79 -2.30 41.92
C ASP A 19 -7.15 -3.26 40.89
N GLU A 20 -7.94 -4.14 40.27
CA GLU A 20 -7.51 -4.95 39.11
C GLU A 20 -7.98 -4.26 37.82
N GLN A 21 -7.45 -3.07 37.55
CA GLN A 21 -7.68 -2.38 36.28
C GLN A 21 -6.35 -2.22 35.51
N PRO A 22 -6.28 -2.58 34.21
CA PRO A 22 -5.06 -2.42 33.43
C PRO A 22 -4.82 -0.94 33.09
N ASP A 23 -3.70 -0.40 33.58
CA ASP A 23 -3.24 0.96 33.27
C ASP A 23 -2.78 1.09 31.81
N VAL A 24 -3.62 1.74 30.99
CA VAL A 24 -3.28 2.08 29.58
C VAL A 24 -3.00 3.59 29.42
N GLN A 25 -3.11 4.38 30.49
CA GLN A 25 -2.66 5.77 30.57
C GLN A 25 -2.49 6.22 32.02
N GLY A 26 -1.42 6.95 32.33
CA GLY A 26 -1.12 7.41 33.68
C GLY A 26 -2.20 8.35 34.26
N LEU A 27 -2.41 8.24 35.57
CA LEU A 27 -3.35 9.02 36.38
C LEU A 27 -3.29 10.53 36.07
N ALA A 28 -4.30 11.03 35.36
CA ALA A 28 -4.49 12.46 35.11
C ALA A 28 -5.04 13.18 36.36
N VAL A 29 -4.26 13.19 37.46
CA VAL A 29 -4.55 14.03 38.62
C VAL A 29 -4.27 15.48 38.23
N LEU A 30 -5.34 16.25 38.05
CA LEU A 30 -5.27 17.70 37.87
C LEU A 30 -4.91 18.36 39.21
N LEU A 31 -3.65 18.27 39.61
CA LEU A 31 -3.10 18.99 40.75
C LEU A 31 -3.12 20.49 40.43
N SER A 32 -4.08 21.20 41.00
CA SER A 32 -4.13 22.66 40.97
C SER A 32 -2.87 23.23 41.63
N SER A 33 -2.00 23.87 40.83
CA SER A 33 -0.76 24.51 41.28
C SER A 33 -1.00 25.83 42.05
N GLU A 34 -1.98 25.86 42.94
CA GLU A 34 -2.15 26.97 43.87
C GLU A 34 -1.17 26.79 45.04
N ARG A 35 -0.05 27.50 44.94
CA ARG A 35 1.01 27.57 45.97
C ARG A 35 0.49 28.27 47.24
N TYR A 36 -0.33 27.60 48.03
CA TYR A 36 -0.72 28.10 49.34
C TYR A 36 0.38 27.83 50.38
N ALA A 37 1.11 28.91 50.68
CA ALA A 37 1.86 29.17 51.92
C ALA A 37 3.07 28.28 52.26
N THR A 38 4.20 28.54 51.59
CA THR A 38 5.52 28.58 52.28
C THR A 38 6.09 30.00 52.40
N ASN A 39 5.64 30.95 51.57
CA ASN A 39 5.87 32.37 51.80
C ASN A 39 4.85 32.89 52.81
N SER A 40 5.33 33.37 53.96
CA SER A 40 4.51 34.15 54.88
C SER A 40 3.99 35.41 54.18
N PRO A 41 2.67 35.71 54.20
CA PRO A 41 2.11 36.94 53.63
C PRO A 41 2.43 38.19 54.48
N ILE A 42 3.23 38.02 55.54
CA ILE A 42 3.73 39.06 56.41
C ILE A 42 5.26 38.93 56.37
N GLU A 43 5.98 40.01 56.04
CA GLU A 43 7.45 40.07 55.95
C GLU A 43 8.15 39.98 57.32
N TYR A 44 7.79 38.99 58.13
CA TYR A 44 8.49 38.66 59.37
C TYR A 44 9.85 38.05 59.03
N SER A 45 10.88 38.88 59.08
CA SER A 45 12.21 38.41 59.47
C SER A 45 12.18 38.02 60.95
N ASP A 46 12.84 36.92 61.30
CA ASP A 46 12.96 36.48 62.69
C ASP A 46 13.66 37.56 63.52
N VAL A 47 12.90 38.22 64.39
CA VAL A 47 13.46 39.18 65.34
C VAL A 47 14.33 38.40 66.32
N ALA A 48 15.59 38.81 66.46
CA ALA A 48 16.60 38.13 67.29
C ALA A 48 16.38 38.30 68.81
N ALA A 49 15.14 38.16 69.28
CA ALA A 49 14.73 38.23 70.68
C ALA A 49 15.17 36.98 71.48
N TYR A 50 15.35 35.84 70.82
CA TYR A 50 15.86 34.61 71.42
C TYR A 50 17.16 34.17 70.74
N ARG A 51 18.25 34.05 71.51
CA ARG A 51 19.50 33.43 71.05
C ARG A 51 19.30 31.90 70.96
N LEU A 52 18.79 31.42 69.83
CA LEU A 52 18.72 29.99 69.52
C LEU A 52 20.13 29.41 69.44
N SER A 53 20.39 28.36 70.23
CA SER A 53 21.70 27.70 70.33
C SER A 53 22.20 27.09 69.01
N LEU A 54 21.29 26.80 68.08
CA LEU A 54 21.57 26.22 66.76
C LEU A 54 21.71 27.25 65.64
N GLY A 55 21.50 28.56 65.89
CA GLY A 55 21.47 29.58 64.85
C GLY A 55 22.78 29.76 64.07
N GLU A 56 23.92 29.47 64.69
CA GLU A 56 25.22 29.44 63.99
C GLU A 56 25.35 28.23 63.06
N ASP A 57 24.84 27.07 63.48
CA ASP A 57 24.92 25.84 62.70
C ASP A 57 23.94 25.88 61.51
N THR A 58 22.73 26.44 61.67
CA THR A 58 21.82 26.70 60.54
C THR A 58 22.47 27.62 59.49
N LYS A 59 23.17 28.68 59.92
CA LYS A 59 23.92 29.56 58.99
C LYS A 59 25.03 28.82 58.25
N ALA A 60 25.77 27.96 58.96
CA ALA A 60 26.84 27.18 58.36
C ALA A 60 26.32 26.07 57.41
N ILE A 61 25.18 25.43 57.72
CA ILE A 61 24.47 24.50 56.83
C ILE A 61 24.02 25.23 55.55
N ASN A 62 23.45 26.43 55.66
CA ASN A 62 23.04 27.21 54.50
C ASN A 62 24.22 27.61 53.61
N GLN A 63 25.38 27.96 54.20
CA GLN A 63 26.62 28.18 53.44
C GLN A 63 27.10 26.93 52.71
N LEU A 64 27.09 25.76 53.37
CA LEU A 64 27.43 24.48 52.72
C LEU A 64 26.46 24.15 51.58
N ASN A 65 25.15 24.40 51.76
CA ASN A 65 24.15 24.16 50.74
C ASN A 65 24.29 25.09 49.52
N SER A 66 24.68 26.36 49.72
CA SER A 66 25.03 27.28 48.62
C SER A 66 26.21 26.72 47.81
N LEU A 67 27.30 26.35 48.50
CA LEU A 67 28.48 25.77 47.86
C LEU A 67 28.13 24.47 47.10
N ILE A 68 27.33 23.57 47.69
CA ILE A 68 26.87 22.34 47.01
C ILE A 68 26.13 22.68 45.71
N GLN A 69 25.28 23.70 45.72
CA GLN A 69 24.52 24.11 44.53
C GLN A 69 25.44 24.72 43.46
N GLU A 70 26.32 25.65 43.84
CA GLU A 70 27.32 26.26 42.94
C GLU A 70 28.24 25.19 42.33
N GLY A 71 28.76 24.25 43.14
CA GLY A 71 29.63 23.18 42.68
C GLY A 71 28.95 22.18 41.74
N LYS A 72 27.63 21.97 41.87
CA LYS A 72 26.86 21.19 40.89
C LYS A 72 26.77 21.89 39.54
N GLU A 73 26.59 23.21 39.51
CA GLU A 73 26.57 23.97 38.26
C GLU A 73 27.95 23.94 37.56
N MET A 74 29.03 23.97 38.35
CA MET A 74 30.39 23.76 37.85
C MET A 74 30.63 22.34 37.33
N ALA A 75 30.04 21.32 37.97
CA ALA A 75 30.11 19.94 37.52
C ALA A 75 29.39 19.75 36.18
N SER A 76 28.21 20.35 36.01
CA SER A 76 27.52 20.43 34.71
C SER A 76 28.44 21.03 33.64
N LEU A 77 29.08 22.18 33.92
CA LEU A 77 29.97 22.86 32.98
C LEU A 77 31.16 21.99 32.54
N LEU A 78 31.83 21.32 33.49
CA LEU A 78 32.94 20.40 33.16
C LEU A 78 32.46 19.17 32.39
N TYR A 79 31.32 18.57 32.79
CA TYR A 79 30.75 17.42 32.10
C TYR A 79 30.45 17.70 30.63
N THR A 80 29.90 18.90 30.34
CA THR A 80 29.52 19.31 28.98
C THR A 80 30.64 20.03 28.23
N TYR A 81 31.85 20.14 28.78
CA TYR A 81 32.98 20.76 28.10
C TYR A 81 33.40 19.94 26.88
N ARG A 82 33.35 20.53 25.68
CA ARG A 82 33.88 19.96 24.43
C ARG A 82 34.94 20.91 23.87
N SER A 83 36.05 20.37 23.36
CA SER A 83 37.17 21.18 22.83
C SER A 83 36.72 22.16 21.74
N CYS A 84 36.94 23.45 21.99
CA CYS A 84 36.82 24.53 21.03
C CYS A 84 37.89 24.40 19.94
N VAL A 85 39.11 23.98 20.30
CA VAL A 85 40.23 23.82 19.34
C VAL A 85 39.91 22.85 18.22
N LYS A 86 39.18 21.76 18.49
CA LYS A 86 38.75 20.79 17.46
C LYS A 86 37.89 21.43 16.36
N ALA A 87 37.24 22.57 16.63
CA ALA A 87 36.39 23.28 15.66
C ALA A 87 37.11 24.42 14.91
N LEU A 88 38.36 24.76 15.29
CA LEU A 88 39.08 25.88 14.67
C LEU A 88 39.70 25.50 13.30
N PRO A 89 39.67 26.40 12.31
CA PRO A 89 40.22 26.13 10.98
C PRO A 89 41.76 26.05 11.01
N GLN A 90 42.32 24.97 10.48
CA GLN A 90 43.76 24.87 10.22
C GLN A 90 44.11 25.63 8.93
N LEU A 91 44.79 26.78 9.05
CA LEU A 91 45.16 27.59 7.89
C LEU A 91 46.24 26.91 7.03
N PRO A 92 46.08 26.89 5.69
CA PRO A 92 47.16 26.56 4.76
C PRO A 92 48.31 27.59 4.82
N ASP A 93 49.53 27.15 4.52
CA ASP A 93 50.75 28.00 4.52
C ASP A 93 50.66 29.27 3.65
N SER A 94 49.72 29.34 2.70
CA SER A 94 49.47 30.48 1.82
C SER A 94 48.74 31.66 2.48
N MET A 95 48.06 31.46 3.62
CA MET A 95 47.24 32.48 4.31
C MET A 95 47.88 33.03 5.59
N LYS A 96 49.22 33.12 5.64
CA LYS A 96 49.97 33.66 6.81
C LYS A 96 49.66 35.12 7.16
N HIS A 97 49.07 35.89 6.25
CA HIS A 97 48.70 37.29 6.49
C HIS A 97 47.44 37.43 7.35
N SER A 98 46.47 36.51 7.25
CA SER A 98 45.27 36.45 8.10
C SER A 98 45.47 35.58 9.37
N GLN A 99 46.69 35.08 9.60
CA GLN A 99 47.02 34.26 10.77
C GLN A 99 46.98 35.06 12.08
N ALA A 100 47.30 36.35 12.05
CA ALA A 100 47.25 37.21 13.23
C ALA A 100 45.80 37.42 13.71
N ASP A 101 44.89 37.70 12.77
CA ASP A 101 43.46 37.89 13.05
C ASP A 101 42.83 36.59 13.58
N LEU A 102 43.14 35.43 12.96
CA LEU A 102 42.68 34.14 13.46
C LEU A 102 43.22 33.82 14.87
N TYR A 103 44.47 34.18 15.19
CA TYR A 103 44.99 34.01 16.55
C TYR A 103 44.31 34.93 17.56
N LEU A 104 43.92 36.14 17.16
CA LEU A 104 43.14 37.06 18.00
C LEU A 104 41.73 36.53 18.27
N GLU A 105 41.00 36.08 17.24
CA GLU A 105 39.67 35.46 17.39
C GLU A 105 39.75 34.16 18.22
N THR A 106 40.74 33.30 17.94
CA THR A 106 40.99 32.08 18.71
C THR A 106 41.28 32.40 20.18
N TYR A 107 42.07 33.43 20.46
CA TYR A 107 42.32 33.88 21.82
C TYR A 107 41.02 34.33 22.51
N GLN A 108 40.21 35.17 21.85
CA GLN A 108 38.96 35.69 22.41
C GLN A 108 37.96 34.57 22.78
N VAL A 109 37.82 33.55 21.92
CA VAL A 109 36.96 32.39 22.20
C VAL A 109 37.50 31.59 23.39
N LEU A 110 38.81 31.28 23.41
CA LEU A 110 39.40 30.48 24.47
C LEU A 110 39.47 31.22 25.82
N ASP A 111 39.67 32.55 25.84
CA ASP A 111 39.76 33.33 27.09
C ASP A 111 38.45 33.32 27.89
N LEU A 112 37.30 33.28 27.22
CA LEU A 112 36.00 33.14 27.86
C LEU A 112 35.87 31.79 28.58
N GLU A 113 36.30 30.70 27.94
CA GLU A 113 36.25 29.36 28.53
C GLU A 113 37.33 29.17 29.61
N MET A 114 38.53 29.72 29.44
CA MET A 114 39.57 29.72 30.48
C MET A 114 39.17 30.55 31.69
N SER A 115 38.39 31.64 31.51
CA SER A 115 37.82 32.41 32.62
C SER A 115 36.88 31.57 33.49
N ARG A 116 36.02 30.75 32.88
CA ARG A 116 35.15 29.81 33.60
C ARG A 116 35.96 28.76 34.39
N LEU A 117 37.06 28.25 33.81
CA LEU A 117 37.95 27.33 34.52
C LEU A 117 38.66 28.01 35.72
N ARG A 118 39.07 29.28 35.59
CA ARG A 118 39.59 30.10 36.70
C ARG A 118 38.56 30.28 37.82
N GLU A 119 37.28 30.48 37.50
CA GLU A 119 36.19 30.54 38.48
C GLU A 119 36.01 29.21 39.23
N ILE A 120 36.04 28.08 38.51
CA ILE A 120 35.98 26.74 39.12
C ILE A 120 37.17 26.51 40.07
N GLN A 121 38.39 26.87 39.68
CA GLN A 121 39.58 26.79 40.55
C GLN A 121 39.42 27.62 41.84
N ARG A 122 38.98 28.87 41.73
CA ARG A 122 38.74 29.78 42.88
C ARG A 122 37.66 29.22 43.80
N TRP A 123 36.57 28.70 43.25
CA TRP A 123 35.50 28.06 44.01
C TRP A 123 35.96 26.77 44.69
N GLN A 124 36.72 25.90 44.02
CA GLN A 124 37.25 24.65 44.60
C GLN A 124 38.12 24.95 45.84
N ALA A 125 39.00 25.96 45.75
CA ALA A 125 39.80 26.39 46.89
C ALA A 125 38.95 26.93 48.05
N SER A 126 37.91 27.72 47.76
CA SER A 126 36.96 28.23 48.75
C SER A 126 36.16 27.11 49.43
N ALA A 127 35.58 26.20 48.65
CA ALA A 127 34.80 25.06 49.11
C ALA A 127 35.64 24.09 49.95
N ALA A 128 36.85 23.74 49.50
CA ALA A 128 37.77 22.89 50.25
C ALA A 128 38.22 23.55 51.57
N SER A 129 38.49 24.87 51.56
CA SER A 129 38.83 25.64 52.76
C SER A 129 37.67 25.66 53.76
N LYS A 130 36.43 25.89 53.31
CA LYS A 130 35.22 25.85 54.15
C LYS A 130 34.97 24.46 54.72
N LEU A 131 35.09 23.41 53.91
CA LEU A 131 34.96 22.01 54.36
C LEU A 131 36.01 21.67 55.43
N ALA A 132 37.28 22.01 55.17
CA ALA A 132 38.37 21.82 56.13
C ALA A 132 38.15 22.61 57.43
N ALA A 133 37.68 23.85 57.36
CA ALA A 133 37.37 24.66 58.54
C ALA A 133 36.25 24.06 59.40
N ASP A 134 35.18 23.55 58.79
CA ASP A 134 34.10 22.88 59.51
C ASP A 134 34.55 21.53 60.09
N MET A 135 35.30 20.71 59.33
CA MET A 135 35.90 19.47 59.84
C MET A 135 36.85 19.75 61.02
N GLN A 136 37.68 20.79 60.96
CA GLN A 136 38.53 21.22 62.07
C GLN A 136 37.72 21.74 63.26
N ARG A 137 36.61 22.47 63.04
CA ARG A 137 35.70 22.97 64.10
C ARG A 137 35.14 21.81 64.94
N PHE A 138 34.71 20.72 64.30
CA PHE A 138 34.17 19.55 64.99
C PHE A 138 35.22 18.56 65.51
N SER A 139 36.46 18.62 65.01
CA SER A 139 37.57 17.78 65.49
C SER A 139 38.24 18.29 66.79
N ARG A 140 37.83 19.46 67.31
CA ARG A 140 38.39 20.02 68.56
C ARG A 140 37.92 19.24 69.78
N PRO A 141 38.78 18.98 70.79
CA PRO A 141 38.43 18.19 71.98
C PRO A 141 37.15 18.66 72.69
N GLU A 142 36.96 19.99 72.76
CA GLU A 142 35.81 20.66 73.38
C GLU A 142 34.47 20.44 72.63
N ARG A 143 34.54 20.08 71.34
CA ARG A 143 33.38 19.85 70.45
C ARG A 143 33.11 18.37 70.19
N LEU A 144 33.99 17.45 70.56
CA LEU A 144 33.79 16.00 70.41
C LEU A 144 32.55 15.47 71.17
N VAL A 145 32.14 16.13 72.26
CA VAL A 145 30.95 15.76 73.04
C VAL A 145 29.64 16.28 72.39
N ASN A 146 29.73 17.39 71.65
CA ASN A 146 28.61 18.07 70.99
C ASN A 146 28.91 18.18 69.48
N GLY A 147 29.01 17.03 68.82
CA GLY A 147 29.39 16.90 67.41
C GLY A 147 28.41 17.55 66.42
N PRO A 148 28.69 17.49 65.11
CA PRO A 148 27.83 18.08 64.09
C PRO A 148 26.43 17.45 64.12
N THR A 149 25.40 18.24 63.81
CA THR A 149 24.07 17.69 63.56
C THR A 149 24.13 16.74 62.35
N ILE A 150 23.21 15.76 62.30
CA ILE A 150 23.11 14.81 61.18
C ILE A 150 23.02 15.57 59.84
N THR A 151 22.24 16.65 59.78
CA THR A 151 22.13 17.52 58.60
C THR A 151 23.44 18.20 58.23
N HIS A 152 24.19 18.75 59.20
CA HIS A 152 25.50 19.36 58.94
C HIS A 152 26.51 18.34 58.43
N PHE A 153 26.52 17.13 59.00
CA PHE A 153 27.37 16.03 58.54
C PHE A 153 27.03 15.60 57.11
N TRP A 154 25.73 15.47 56.78
CA TRP A 154 25.29 15.21 55.41
C TRP A 154 25.66 16.34 54.42
N SER A 155 25.57 17.61 54.81
CA SER A 155 26.02 18.72 53.96
C SER A 155 27.55 18.72 53.77
N MET A 156 28.34 18.39 54.79
CA MET A 156 29.80 18.21 54.61
C MET A 156 30.12 17.04 53.66
N LEU A 157 29.42 15.90 53.79
CA LEU A 157 29.58 14.76 52.89
C LEU A 157 29.17 15.10 51.45
N LYS A 158 28.04 15.81 51.25
CA LYS A 158 27.60 16.26 49.91
C LYS A 158 28.58 17.23 49.27
N LEU A 159 29.19 18.13 50.06
CA LEU A 159 30.22 19.03 49.53
C LEU A 159 31.50 18.28 49.15
N LEU A 160 31.90 17.27 49.94
CA LEU A 160 33.02 16.38 49.60
C LEU A 160 32.74 15.57 48.32
N ASP A 161 31.53 15.03 48.18
CA ASP A 161 31.08 14.29 46.99
C ASP A 161 31.13 15.18 45.73
N VAL A 162 30.63 16.41 45.78
CA VAL A 162 30.74 17.39 44.68
C VAL A 162 32.19 17.71 44.33
N LEU A 163 33.07 17.87 45.33
CA LEU A 163 34.52 18.09 45.10
C LEU A 163 35.18 16.87 44.41
N LEU A 164 34.82 15.64 44.80
CA LEU A 164 35.31 14.41 44.17
C LEU A 164 34.79 14.25 42.74
N GLN A 165 33.50 14.52 42.50
CA GLN A 165 32.89 14.49 41.17
C GLN A 165 33.54 15.52 40.24
N LEU A 166 33.81 16.74 40.72
CA LEU A 166 34.54 17.75 39.96
C LEU A 166 35.96 17.31 39.60
N ASP A 167 36.69 16.68 40.52
CA ASP A 167 38.03 16.16 40.22
C ASP A 167 37.97 15.04 39.17
N HIS A 168 37.05 14.08 39.31
CA HIS A 168 36.83 13.02 38.32
C HIS A 168 36.44 13.55 36.93
N LEU A 169 35.50 14.50 36.85
CA LEU A 169 35.06 15.10 35.58
C LEU A 169 36.19 15.88 34.89
N LYS A 170 36.95 16.65 35.67
CA LYS A 170 38.16 17.33 35.21
C LYS A 170 39.17 16.30 34.66
N ASN A 171 39.42 15.21 35.39
CA ASN A 171 40.39 14.16 35.00
C ASN A 171 39.95 13.42 33.71
N ALA A 172 38.65 13.24 33.49
CA ALA A 172 38.11 12.64 32.28
C ALA A 172 38.22 13.51 31.01
N LYS A 173 38.41 14.85 31.14
CA LYS A 173 38.29 15.80 30.02
C LYS A 173 39.64 16.20 29.43
N ALA A 174 40.22 15.32 28.61
CA ALA A 174 41.45 15.56 27.86
C ALA A 174 41.38 16.81 26.93
N SER A 175 40.20 17.24 26.52
CA SER A 175 39.95 18.49 25.78
C SER A 175 40.45 19.73 26.53
N ILE A 176 40.35 19.79 27.87
CA ILE A 176 40.73 20.97 28.67
C ILE A 176 42.24 21.32 28.56
N PRO A 177 43.19 20.41 28.85
CA PRO A 177 44.63 20.72 28.73
C PRO A 177 45.08 20.96 27.28
N ASN A 178 44.37 20.40 26.29
CA ASN A 178 44.62 20.69 24.87
C ASN A 178 44.24 22.12 24.51
N ASP A 179 43.05 22.57 24.93
CA ASP A 179 42.55 23.92 24.67
C ASP A 179 43.37 24.97 25.44
N PHE A 180 43.74 24.70 26.68
CA PHE A 180 44.67 25.54 27.46
C PHE A 180 46.05 25.67 26.78
N SER A 181 46.56 24.59 26.21
CA SER A 181 47.83 24.61 25.47
C SER A 181 47.78 25.49 24.22
N TRP A 182 46.61 25.60 23.58
CA TRP A 182 46.39 26.53 22.46
C TRP A 182 46.18 27.97 22.93
N TYR A 183 45.39 28.19 23.98
CA TYR A 183 45.22 29.50 24.61
C TYR A 183 46.56 30.13 24.99
N LYS A 184 47.49 29.37 25.60
CA LYS A 184 48.84 29.85 25.91
C LYS A 184 49.62 30.26 24.65
N ARG A 185 49.49 29.51 23.55
CA ARG A 185 50.15 29.84 22.27
C ARG A 185 49.58 31.11 21.66
N THR A 186 48.26 31.26 21.61
CA THR A 186 47.61 32.45 21.01
C THR A 186 47.82 33.69 21.87
N PHE A 187 47.71 33.57 23.21
CA PHE A 187 48.08 34.63 24.15
C PHE A 187 49.50 35.13 23.92
N THR A 188 50.48 34.23 23.76
CA THR A 188 51.89 34.63 23.53
C THR A 188 52.06 35.44 22.23
N GLN A 189 51.29 35.15 21.18
CA GLN A 189 51.32 35.92 19.93
C GLN A 189 50.61 37.27 20.07
N VAL A 190 49.41 37.28 20.65
CA VAL A 190 48.53 38.46 20.74
C VAL A 190 49.00 39.48 21.79
N SER A 191 49.42 39.01 22.98
CA SER A 191 49.86 39.87 24.09
C SER A 191 51.10 40.73 23.79
N SER A 192 51.83 40.42 22.72
CA SER A 192 52.97 41.22 22.23
C SER A 192 52.61 42.67 21.87
N GLN A 193 51.32 42.96 21.70
CA GLN A 193 50.79 44.27 21.33
C GLN A 193 50.14 45.03 22.50
N TRP A 194 50.11 44.47 23.71
CA TRP A 194 49.35 45.01 24.86
C TRP A 194 50.25 45.68 25.90
N GLN A 195 49.73 46.72 26.58
CA GLN A 195 50.52 47.55 27.50
C GLN A 195 50.55 47.05 28.96
N ASP A 196 49.66 46.12 29.34
CA ASP A 196 49.48 45.66 30.73
C ASP A 196 49.42 44.12 30.73
N THR A 197 50.59 43.47 30.77
CA THR A 197 50.72 42.02 30.52
C THR A 197 51.17 41.18 31.72
N ASP A 198 51.61 41.80 32.81
CA ASP A 198 52.20 41.07 33.93
C ASP A 198 51.14 40.44 34.85
N THR A 199 50.04 41.15 35.13
CA THR A 199 48.89 40.61 35.89
C THR A 199 48.23 39.40 35.18
N MET A 200 48.06 39.47 33.86
CA MET A 200 47.54 38.35 33.06
C MET A 200 48.51 37.17 32.97
N ARG A 201 49.84 37.40 33.11
CA ARG A 201 50.83 36.31 33.20
C ARG A 201 50.76 35.59 34.54
N GLU A 202 50.59 36.32 35.64
CA GLU A 202 50.39 35.72 36.97
C GLU A 202 49.14 34.83 36.98
N GLU A 203 48.01 35.31 36.45
CA GLU A 203 46.79 34.48 36.32
C GLU A 203 46.96 33.27 35.37
N LEU A 204 47.80 33.38 34.33
CA LEU A 204 48.13 32.29 33.41
C LEU A 204 49.01 31.22 34.07
N ASP A 205 49.99 31.63 34.88
CA ASP A 205 50.86 30.73 35.62
C ASP A 205 50.11 30.02 36.75
N ASP A 206 49.18 30.69 37.45
CA ASP A 206 48.27 30.06 38.43
C ASP A 206 47.37 28.99 37.80
N LEU A 207 46.83 29.26 36.60
CA LEU A 207 46.03 28.29 35.84
C LEU A 207 46.91 27.14 35.33
N GLN A 208 48.16 27.40 34.94
CA GLN A 208 49.13 26.37 34.58
C GLN A 208 49.50 25.48 35.77
N ILE A 209 49.68 26.05 36.96
CA ILE A 209 49.95 25.29 38.20
C ILE A 209 48.76 24.38 38.51
N HIS A 210 47.51 24.86 38.35
CA HIS A 210 46.32 24.02 38.50
C HIS A 210 46.29 22.85 37.49
N CYS A 211 46.59 23.13 36.22
CA CYS A 211 46.72 22.11 35.16
C CYS A 211 47.93 21.15 35.33
N LEU A 212 48.88 21.47 36.22
CA LEU A 212 50.00 20.57 36.60
C LEU A 212 49.70 19.76 37.86
N GLN A 213 49.06 20.37 38.87
CA GLN A 213 48.52 19.66 40.04
C GLN A 213 47.55 18.55 39.61
N PHE A 214 46.74 18.84 38.60
CA PHE A 214 45.90 17.90 37.86
C PHE A 214 46.60 16.60 37.45
N LEU A 215 47.69 16.69 36.67
CA LEU A 215 48.48 15.54 36.20
C LEU A 215 49.20 14.77 37.33
N ILE A 216 49.37 15.40 38.50
CA ILE A 216 50.08 14.83 39.65
C ILE A 216 49.11 14.13 40.63
N CYS A 217 47.88 14.62 40.79
CA CYS A 217 46.87 13.99 41.67
C CYS A 217 46.49 12.58 41.23
N GLU A 218 46.44 12.32 39.92
CA GLU A 218 46.14 10.98 39.36
C GLU A 218 47.21 9.94 39.73
N LEU A 219 48.48 10.37 39.86
CA LEU A 219 49.63 9.53 40.22
C LEU A 219 49.74 9.19 41.72
N VAL A 220 49.05 9.94 42.60
CA VAL A 220 49.33 9.93 44.06
C VAL A 220 48.18 9.35 44.90
N SER A 221 46.94 9.34 44.40
CA SER A 221 45.73 9.15 45.24
C SER A 221 45.36 7.70 45.63
N GLY A 222 46.29 6.74 45.52
CA GLY A 222 46.05 5.34 45.87
C GLY A 222 46.38 4.97 47.32
N GLY A 223 45.42 5.08 48.27
CA GLY A 223 45.71 4.70 49.67
C GLY A 223 44.56 4.72 50.71
N ASN A 224 43.90 3.56 50.87
CA ASN A 224 43.18 3.02 52.05
C ASN A 224 42.85 3.91 53.29
N MET A 225 41.58 3.87 53.72
CA MET A 225 41.12 4.33 55.05
C MET A 225 40.38 3.27 55.87
N ARG A 226 40.52 3.36 57.20
CA ARG A 226 39.92 2.51 58.26
C ARG A 226 39.58 3.43 59.46
N LYS A 227 38.61 3.17 60.35
CA LYS A 227 37.67 2.04 60.57
C LYS A 227 36.37 2.64 61.19
N PRO A 228 35.16 2.08 61.04
CA PRO A 228 33.95 2.75 61.55
C PRO A 228 33.73 2.55 63.05
N GLY A 229 33.18 3.58 63.70
CA GLY A 229 32.61 3.56 65.06
C GLY A 229 31.23 4.22 65.05
N GLY A 230 30.26 3.64 65.76
CA GLY A 230 28.83 4.03 65.69
C GLY A 230 28.49 5.34 66.41
N LEU A 231 27.41 5.98 65.97
CA LEU A 231 27.09 7.39 66.25
C LEU A 231 26.19 7.64 67.49
N PHE A 232 25.65 6.59 68.12
CA PHE A 232 24.78 6.72 69.31
C PHE A 232 25.18 5.72 70.39
N GLY A 233 25.79 6.24 71.47
CA GLY A 233 26.32 5.44 72.57
C GLY A 233 26.59 6.26 73.83
N ASN A 234 25.65 7.13 74.23
CA ASN A 234 25.74 7.90 75.47
C ASN A 234 24.64 7.48 76.46
N SER A 235 25.02 6.65 77.43
CA SER A 235 24.16 6.14 78.52
C SER A 235 23.86 7.20 79.59
N GLY A 236 23.36 8.38 79.18
CA GLY A 236 23.23 9.56 80.04
C GLY A 236 21.97 10.41 79.83
N SER A 237 21.04 10.00 78.97
CA SER A 237 19.72 10.64 78.88
C SER A 237 18.82 10.18 80.02
N GLY A 238 18.27 11.12 80.79
CA GLY A 238 17.24 10.85 81.80
C GLY A 238 15.85 10.57 81.21
N ILE A 239 15.79 9.94 80.03
CA ILE A 239 14.57 9.69 79.25
C ILE A 239 14.33 8.17 79.23
N PRO A 240 13.11 7.68 79.51
CA PRO A 240 12.77 6.27 79.42
C PRO A 240 13.07 5.68 78.03
N VAL A 241 13.48 4.41 78.00
CA VAL A 241 13.85 3.70 76.75
C VAL A 241 12.67 3.58 75.77
N GLU A 242 11.44 3.52 76.28
CA GLU A 242 10.24 3.47 75.44
C GLU A 242 9.94 4.82 74.77
N ASP A 243 10.08 5.93 75.50
CA ASP A 243 9.94 7.28 74.96
C ASP A 243 11.03 7.60 73.93
N LEU A 244 12.27 7.14 74.18
CA LEU A 244 13.37 7.23 73.22
C LEU A 244 13.04 6.51 71.90
N LYS A 245 12.50 5.28 71.96
CA LYS A 245 12.07 4.54 70.75
C LYS A 245 10.94 5.23 70.00
N GLN A 246 9.97 5.82 70.71
CA GLN A 246 8.90 6.59 70.06
C GLN A 246 9.45 7.85 69.37
N LEU A 247 10.40 8.54 70.02
CA LEU A 247 11.04 9.74 69.47
C LEU A 247 11.95 9.42 68.28
N GLU A 248 12.70 8.30 68.32
CA GLU A 248 13.46 7.77 67.17
C GLU A 248 12.53 7.43 66.00
N THR A 249 11.40 6.75 66.26
CA THR A 249 10.39 6.41 65.24
C THR A 249 9.77 7.66 64.61
N PHE A 250 9.49 8.69 65.41
CA PHE A 250 8.96 9.96 64.93
C PHE A 250 10.01 10.75 64.14
N PHE A 251 11.26 10.79 64.60
CA PHE A 251 12.39 11.41 63.91
C PHE A 251 12.65 10.77 62.53
N TYR A 252 12.57 9.43 62.46
CA TYR A 252 12.65 8.71 61.19
C TYR A 252 11.50 9.09 60.24
N LYS A 253 10.25 9.15 60.73
CA LYS A 253 9.09 9.58 59.93
C LYS A 253 9.23 11.02 59.44
N LEU A 254 9.72 11.95 60.27
CA LEU A 254 9.95 13.34 59.88
C LEU A 254 10.92 13.51 58.70
N SER A 255 11.88 12.60 58.52
CA SER A 255 12.82 12.68 57.38
C SER A 255 12.14 12.54 56.02
N PHE A 256 10.98 11.87 55.94
CA PHE A 256 10.19 11.75 54.71
C PHE A 256 9.22 12.92 54.49
N PHE A 257 8.92 13.73 55.52
CA PHE A 257 7.89 14.76 55.41
C PHE A 257 8.28 15.85 54.41
N LEU A 258 9.57 16.19 54.30
CA LEU A 258 10.04 17.16 53.29
C LEU A 258 9.83 16.65 51.85
N HIS A 259 9.99 15.33 51.63
CA HIS A 259 9.75 14.68 50.35
C HIS A 259 8.26 14.55 50.01
N ILE A 260 7.40 14.39 51.01
CA ILE A 260 5.94 14.34 50.83
C ILE A 260 5.35 15.74 50.64
N LEU A 261 5.90 16.77 51.31
CA LEU A 261 5.48 18.16 51.16
C LEU A 261 5.82 18.73 49.77
N ASP A 262 6.95 18.31 49.18
CA ASP A 262 7.27 18.55 47.76
C ASP A 262 7.21 17.23 46.97
N TYR A 263 6.01 16.63 46.96
CA TYR A 263 5.74 15.38 46.27
C TYR A 263 6.05 15.46 44.78
N THR A 264 5.71 16.59 44.13
CA THR A 264 5.93 16.79 42.69
C THR A 264 7.41 16.79 42.33
N ALA A 265 8.26 17.54 43.05
CA ALA A 265 9.70 17.52 42.79
C ALA A 265 10.32 16.15 43.16
N THR A 266 9.83 15.51 44.22
CA THR A 266 10.30 14.18 44.63
C THR A 266 10.00 13.12 43.57
N ILE A 267 8.76 13.04 43.07
CA ILE A 267 8.41 12.12 41.98
C ILE A 267 9.21 12.43 40.72
N GLY A 268 9.28 13.69 40.28
CA GLY A 268 10.07 14.07 39.10
C GLY A 268 11.55 13.70 39.20
N THR A 269 12.14 13.76 40.40
CA THR A 269 13.53 13.33 40.65
C THR A 269 13.68 11.79 40.67
N LEU A 270 12.65 11.06 41.09
CA LEU A 270 12.66 9.59 41.12
C LEU A 270 12.35 8.95 39.76
N THR A 271 11.70 9.69 38.86
CA THR A 271 11.35 9.21 37.52
C THR A 271 12.26 9.74 36.40
N ASP A 272 13.17 10.68 36.66
CA ASP A 272 14.13 11.18 35.65
C ASP A 272 15.09 10.07 35.21
N LEU A 273 14.85 9.54 34.01
CA LEU A 273 15.72 8.57 33.33
C LEU A 273 16.54 9.22 32.21
N GLY A 274 16.57 10.56 32.14
CA GLY A 274 17.23 11.33 31.09
C GLY A 274 18.75 11.11 31.00
N PHE A 275 19.35 10.60 32.09
CA PHE A 275 20.77 10.19 32.11
C PHE A 275 21.11 9.09 31.08
N LEU A 276 20.12 8.33 30.60
CA LEU A 276 20.31 7.22 29.65
C LEU A 276 20.66 7.65 28.22
N TRP A 277 20.40 8.90 27.82
CA TRP A 277 20.79 9.40 26.49
C TRP A 277 22.21 9.99 26.46
N PHE A 278 22.64 10.65 27.54
CA PHE A 278 23.88 11.43 27.55
C PHE A 278 25.13 10.54 27.50
N ARG A 279 26.12 11.00 26.71
CA ARG A 279 27.29 10.19 26.36
C ARG A 279 28.61 10.99 26.23
N GLU A 280 28.68 12.17 26.87
CA GLU A 280 29.84 13.08 26.80
C GLU A 280 31.18 12.42 27.18
N PHE A 281 31.17 11.52 28.17
CA PHE A 281 32.35 10.75 28.59
C PHE A 281 32.89 9.84 27.47
N TYR A 282 31.98 9.19 26.73
CA TYR A 282 32.32 8.31 25.63
C TYR A 282 32.70 9.09 24.36
N LEU A 283 32.11 10.28 24.13
CA LEU A 283 32.50 11.19 23.04
C LEU A 283 33.93 11.71 23.21
N GLU A 284 34.29 12.12 24.43
CA GLU A 284 35.65 12.58 24.76
C GLU A 284 36.70 11.50 24.47
N SER A 285 36.39 10.24 24.82
CA SER A 285 37.26 9.08 24.60
C SER A 285 37.37 8.66 23.13
N SER A 286 36.29 8.77 22.36
CA SER A 286 36.17 8.23 20.99
C SER A 286 36.57 9.21 19.88
N ARG A 287 36.72 10.50 20.20
CA ARG A 287 37.07 11.59 19.26
C ARG A 287 36.06 11.84 18.14
N VAL A 288 34.84 11.28 18.21
CA VAL A 288 33.73 11.67 17.32
C VAL A 288 32.96 12.85 17.89
N ILE A 289 32.23 13.56 17.03
CA ILE A 289 31.39 14.71 17.44
C ILE A 289 30.10 14.22 18.11
N GLN A 290 29.49 13.17 17.55
CA GLN A 290 28.32 12.49 18.10
C GLN A 290 28.29 11.03 17.61
N PHE A 291 27.65 10.13 18.36
CA PHE A 291 27.37 8.75 17.95
C PHE A 291 26.09 8.67 17.10
N PRO A 292 25.99 7.68 16.19
CA PRO A 292 24.80 7.47 15.37
C PRO A 292 23.65 6.86 16.20
N ILE A 293 22.42 6.91 15.69
CA ILE A 293 21.20 6.61 16.46
C ILE A 293 21.13 5.15 16.92
N GLU A 294 21.76 4.22 16.20
CA GLU A 294 21.86 2.80 16.53
C GLU A 294 22.70 2.55 17.79
N CYS A 295 23.42 3.56 18.30
CA CYS A 295 24.11 3.55 19.59
C CYS A 295 23.39 4.36 20.67
N SER A 296 22.20 4.91 20.37
CA SER A 296 21.40 5.68 21.33
C SER A 296 20.37 4.77 21.99
N LEU A 297 20.46 4.61 23.32
CA LEU A 297 19.64 3.65 24.05
C LEU A 297 18.12 3.85 23.85
N PRO A 298 17.55 5.08 23.85
CA PRO A 298 16.14 5.29 23.54
C PRO A 298 15.74 4.70 22.18
N TRP A 299 16.52 4.95 21.12
CA TRP A 299 16.25 4.39 19.79
C TRP A 299 16.45 2.88 19.72
N MET A 300 17.50 2.33 20.35
CA MET A 300 17.74 0.88 20.42
C MET A 300 16.55 0.13 21.03
N LEU A 301 15.88 0.71 22.03
CA LEU A 301 14.68 0.13 22.62
C LEU A 301 13.49 0.16 21.65
N VAL A 302 13.27 1.27 20.93
CA VAL A 302 12.23 1.38 19.89
C VAL A 302 12.47 0.36 18.78
N ASP A 303 13.71 0.25 18.29
CA ASP A 303 14.04 -0.65 17.19
C ASP A 303 13.88 -2.12 17.61
N HIS A 304 14.22 -2.48 18.85
CA HIS A 304 13.96 -3.80 19.39
C HIS A 304 12.45 -4.15 19.46
N VAL A 305 11.58 -3.19 19.84
CA VAL A 305 10.12 -3.39 19.80
C VAL A 305 9.62 -3.62 18.37
N ILE A 306 10.18 -2.89 17.40
CA ILE A 306 9.86 -3.01 15.97
C ILE A 306 10.32 -4.37 15.40
N GLU A 307 11.53 -4.82 15.71
CA GLU A 307 12.10 -6.07 15.20
C GLU A 307 11.50 -7.32 15.86
N SER A 308 11.19 -7.28 17.15
CA SER A 308 10.64 -8.43 17.88
C SER A 308 9.22 -8.81 17.46
N GLN A 309 8.44 -7.85 16.94
CA GLN A 309 7.03 -8.01 16.55
C GLN A 309 6.13 -8.62 17.66
N ASP A 310 6.50 -8.45 18.93
CA ASP A 310 5.66 -8.89 20.05
C ASP A 310 4.48 -7.93 20.21
N ALA A 311 3.27 -8.48 20.13
CA ALA A 311 2.03 -7.74 20.28
C ALA A 311 1.90 -7.02 21.63
N GLY A 312 2.55 -7.51 22.70
CA GLY A 312 2.56 -6.85 24.01
C GLY A 312 3.50 -5.63 24.04
N LEU A 313 4.71 -5.77 23.50
CA LEU A 313 5.70 -4.69 23.45
C LEU A 313 5.28 -3.56 22.50
N LEU A 314 4.59 -3.91 21.41
CA LEU A 314 4.16 -2.96 20.38
C LEU A 314 3.21 -1.88 20.91
N GLU A 315 2.35 -2.20 21.89
CA GLU A 315 1.50 -1.20 22.57
C GLU A 315 2.32 -0.16 23.34
N SER A 316 3.54 -0.50 23.76
CA SER A 316 4.48 0.34 24.52
C SER A 316 5.56 1.03 23.67
N ILE A 317 5.46 0.99 22.34
CA ILE A 317 6.50 1.49 21.40
C ILE A 317 6.90 2.97 21.59
N LEU A 318 6.08 3.78 22.25
CA LEU A 318 6.37 5.19 22.54
C LEU A 318 7.02 5.43 23.92
N ILE A 319 7.02 4.48 24.84
CA ILE A 319 7.61 4.66 26.18
C ILE A 319 9.09 5.07 26.09
N PRO A 320 9.93 4.53 25.18
CA PRO A 320 11.31 5.00 25.05
C PRO A 320 11.44 6.45 24.57
N PHE A 321 10.41 7.05 23.95
CA PHE A 321 10.45 8.47 23.58
C PHE A 321 10.31 9.41 24.79
N ASP A 322 9.76 8.94 25.91
CA ASP A 322 9.75 9.73 27.15
C ASP A 322 11.16 9.88 27.74
N LEU A 323 12.11 8.99 27.43
CA LEU A 323 13.52 9.18 27.76
C LEU A 323 14.09 10.45 27.10
N TYR A 324 13.64 10.81 25.90
CA TYR A 324 14.04 12.07 25.27
C TYR A 324 13.39 13.29 25.94
N ASN A 325 12.16 13.16 26.46
CA ASN A 325 11.52 14.20 27.26
C ASN A 325 12.34 14.49 28.54
N ASP A 326 12.72 13.44 29.26
CA ASP A 326 13.58 13.52 30.44
C ASP A 326 14.95 14.12 30.10
N SER A 327 15.63 13.59 29.08
CA SER A 327 16.95 14.08 28.65
C SER A 327 16.91 15.56 28.24
N ALA A 328 15.87 16.01 27.53
CA ALA A 328 15.73 17.41 27.15
C ALA A 328 15.47 18.32 28.35
N GLN A 329 14.59 17.90 29.26
CA GLN A 329 14.34 18.61 30.51
C GLN A 329 15.63 18.71 31.36
N HIS A 330 16.38 17.63 31.46
CA HIS A 330 17.66 17.58 32.18
C HIS A 330 18.74 18.46 31.50
N ALA A 331 18.81 18.46 30.16
CA ALA A 331 19.74 19.29 29.39
C ALA A 331 19.47 20.80 29.60
N LEU A 332 18.19 21.20 29.62
CA LEU A 332 17.78 22.60 29.78
C LEU A 332 17.83 23.09 31.24
N THR A 333 17.38 22.27 32.20
CA THR A 333 17.21 22.71 33.60
C THR A 333 18.37 22.36 34.52
N CYS A 334 19.04 21.22 34.32
CA CYS A 334 20.15 20.75 35.17
C CYS A 334 21.52 21.07 34.55
N LEU A 335 21.73 20.75 33.28
CA LEU A 335 23.01 21.01 32.59
C LEU A 335 23.09 22.45 32.03
N LYS A 336 21.94 23.07 31.77
CA LYS A 336 21.78 24.43 31.21
C LYS A 336 22.52 24.62 29.87
N GLN A 337 22.63 23.56 29.07
CA GLN A 337 23.34 23.58 27.79
C GLN A 337 22.39 23.49 26.60
N ARG A 338 22.43 24.52 25.75
CA ARG A 338 21.62 24.56 24.54
C ARG A 338 22.01 23.48 23.52
N PHE A 339 23.31 23.29 23.25
CA PHE A 339 23.75 22.36 22.20
C PHE A 339 23.34 20.90 22.46
N LEU A 340 23.21 20.50 23.73
CA LEU A 340 22.69 19.18 24.09
C LEU A 340 21.20 19.06 23.76
N TYR A 341 20.40 20.10 24.01
CA TYR A 341 19.02 20.14 23.57
C TYR A 341 18.92 20.13 22.03
N ASP A 342 19.73 20.93 21.33
CA ASP A 342 19.75 20.97 19.86
C ASP A 342 20.10 19.57 19.27
N GLU A 343 20.99 18.80 19.91
CA GLU A 343 21.31 17.41 19.52
C GLU A 343 20.19 16.40 19.85
N ILE A 344 19.54 16.53 21.02
CA ILE A 344 18.36 15.71 21.38
C ILE A 344 17.22 15.96 20.40
N GLU A 345 16.95 17.23 20.07
CA GLU A 345 15.90 17.64 19.13
C GLU A 345 16.14 17.06 17.73
N ALA A 346 17.37 17.15 17.22
CA ALA A 346 17.75 16.57 15.94
C ALA A 346 17.64 15.04 15.92
N GLU A 347 18.01 14.36 17.02
CA GLU A 347 17.88 12.91 17.13
C GLU A 347 16.42 12.46 17.19
N VAL A 348 15.59 13.16 17.97
CA VAL A 348 14.14 12.91 18.09
C VAL A 348 13.44 13.10 16.76
N ASP A 349 13.71 14.19 16.03
CA ASP A 349 13.06 14.46 14.75
C ASP A 349 13.33 13.32 13.75
N LEU A 350 14.58 12.85 13.65
CA LEU A 350 14.95 11.70 12.83
C LEU A 350 14.29 10.39 13.30
N CYS A 351 14.39 10.08 14.60
CA CYS A 351 13.87 8.84 15.17
C CYS A 351 12.34 8.76 15.07
N PHE A 352 11.64 9.87 15.26
CA PHE A 352 10.17 9.93 15.16
C PHE A 352 9.70 9.77 13.71
N ASP A 353 10.42 10.33 12.73
CA ASP A 353 10.13 10.14 11.30
C ASP A 353 10.32 8.68 10.86
N LEU A 354 11.40 8.05 11.34
CA LEU A 354 11.70 6.63 11.13
C LEU A 354 10.65 5.72 11.79
N LEU A 355 10.29 5.98 13.06
CA LEU A 355 9.20 5.28 13.75
C LEU A 355 7.91 5.40 12.95
N ALA A 356 7.50 6.62 12.59
CA ALA A 356 6.28 6.86 11.84
C ALA A 356 6.28 6.16 10.47
N GLN A 357 7.44 5.98 9.82
CA GLN A 357 7.54 5.13 8.63
C GLN A 357 7.40 3.64 8.99
N LYS A 358 8.30 3.08 9.80
CA LYS A 358 8.35 1.64 10.13
C LYS A 358 7.00 1.14 10.69
N LEU A 359 6.36 1.91 11.57
CA LEU A 359 5.05 1.60 12.15
C LEU A 359 3.94 1.53 11.09
N ASN A 360 3.89 2.46 10.13
CA ASN A 360 2.93 2.39 9.02
C ASN A 360 3.17 1.18 8.11
N GLU A 361 4.44 0.86 7.82
CA GLU A 361 4.80 -0.31 7.02
C GLU A 361 4.39 -1.62 7.73
N ILE A 362 4.60 -1.73 9.06
CA ILE A 362 4.17 -2.88 9.88
C ILE A 362 2.64 -3.00 9.91
N ILE A 363 1.92 -1.91 10.22
CA ILE A 363 0.44 -1.89 10.25
C ILE A 363 -0.11 -2.34 8.89
N PHE A 364 0.38 -1.76 7.79
CA PHE A 364 -0.09 -2.10 6.46
C PHE A 364 0.20 -3.57 6.11
N THR A 365 1.43 -4.04 6.37
CA THR A 365 1.84 -5.43 6.11
C THR A 365 0.95 -6.42 6.86
N TYR A 366 0.69 -6.18 8.15
CA TYR A 366 -0.18 -7.01 8.98
C TYR A 366 -1.60 -7.09 8.42
N TYR A 367 -2.26 -5.95 8.21
CA TYR A 367 -3.63 -5.95 7.69
C TYR A 367 -3.73 -6.48 6.25
N LYS A 368 -2.69 -6.28 5.41
CA LYS A 368 -2.61 -6.86 4.05
C LYS A 368 -2.50 -8.39 4.11
N SER A 369 -1.70 -8.93 5.04
CA SER A 369 -1.62 -10.37 5.29
C SER A 369 -2.93 -10.94 5.85
N CYS A 370 -3.57 -10.27 6.81
CA CYS A 370 -4.88 -10.69 7.33
C CYS A 370 -5.95 -10.72 6.23
N ALA A 371 -6.00 -9.71 5.37
CA ALA A 371 -6.91 -9.67 4.22
C ALA A 371 -6.63 -10.79 3.22
N ALA A 372 -5.36 -11.04 2.89
CA ALA A 372 -4.95 -12.13 2.00
C ALA A 372 -5.26 -13.52 2.59
N SER A 373 -5.00 -13.73 3.88
CA SER A 373 -5.36 -14.97 4.59
C SER A 373 -6.88 -15.19 4.61
N THR A 374 -7.67 -14.12 4.82
CA THR A 374 -9.15 -14.18 4.85
C THR A 374 -9.78 -14.48 3.48
N LEU A 375 -9.18 -13.99 2.39
CA LEU A 375 -9.66 -14.20 1.02
C LEU A 375 -9.07 -15.45 0.35
N LEU A 376 -8.16 -16.17 1.01
CA LEU A 376 -7.57 -17.38 0.47
C LEU A 376 -8.60 -18.52 0.51
N ASP A 377 -8.69 -19.30 -0.57
CA ASP A 377 -9.72 -20.33 -0.65
C ASP A 377 -9.50 -21.42 0.42
N SER A 378 -10.54 -21.62 1.23
CA SER A 378 -10.66 -22.72 2.20
C SER A 378 -10.42 -24.11 1.60
N THR A 379 -10.76 -24.34 0.32
CA THR A 379 -10.52 -25.64 -0.32
C THR A 379 -9.05 -25.84 -0.69
N PHE A 380 -8.36 -24.75 -1.08
CA PHE A 380 -6.91 -24.75 -1.32
C PHE A 380 -6.13 -24.99 -0.01
N THR A 381 -6.46 -24.26 1.05
CA THR A 381 -5.76 -24.42 2.35
C THR A 381 -5.97 -25.81 2.95
N TYR A 382 -7.16 -26.40 2.80
CA TYR A 382 -7.41 -27.80 3.17
C TYR A 382 -6.60 -28.79 2.32
N ALA A 383 -6.48 -28.57 1.01
CA ALA A 383 -5.74 -29.47 0.12
C ALA A 383 -4.21 -29.44 0.30
N CYS A 384 -3.67 -28.40 0.95
CA CYS A 384 -2.24 -28.28 1.22
C CYS A 384 -1.77 -28.95 2.53
N ASP A 385 -2.68 -29.34 3.43
CA ASP A 385 -2.38 -29.83 4.81
C ASP A 385 -1.51 -28.88 5.68
N ASP A 386 -1.22 -27.67 5.21
CA ASP A 386 -0.19 -26.75 5.74
C ASP A 386 -0.83 -25.42 6.26
N GLY A 387 -2.01 -25.51 6.88
CA GLY A 387 -2.84 -24.35 7.23
C GLY A 387 -2.17 -23.32 8.15
N GLU A 388 -1.25 -23.74 9.01
CA GLU A 388 -0.48 -22.83 9.89
C GLU A 388 0.40 -21.86 9.10
N LYS A 389 0.85 -22.23 7.91
CA LYS A 389 1.69 -21.41 7.03
C LYS A 389 0.98 -20.16 6.50
N TYR A 390 -0.34 -20.23 6.38
CA TYR A 390 -1.19 -19.13 5.90
C TYR A 390 -1.88 -18.37 7.04
N PHE A 391 -1.68 -18.80 8.28
CA PHE A 391 -2.22 -18.15 9.47
C PHE A 391 -1.39 -16.93 9.86
N VAL A 392 -2.06 -15.79 10.09
CA VAL A 392 -1.42 -14.56 10.53
C VAL A 392 -1.62 -14.41 12.03
N LYS A 393 -0.50 -14.38 12.80
CA LYS A 393 -0.54 -14.17 14.25
C LYS A 393 -1.13 -12.79 14.55
N PRO A 394 -2.11 -12.67 15.47
CA PRO A 394 -2.78 -11.41 15.75
C PRO A 394 -1.85 -10.42 16.44
N LEU A 395 -1.71 -9.23 15.85
CA LEU A 395 -1.04 -8.07 16.44
C LEU A 395 -2.07 -7.04 16.91
N ARG A 396 -1.71 -6.24 17.92
CA ARG A 396 -2.59 -5.25 18.55
C ARG A 396 -2.15 -3.84 18.16
N PHE A 397 -3.08 -3.09 17.58
CA PHE A 397 -2.86 -1.69 17.17
C PHE A 397 -3.91 -0.73 17.75
N ASP A 398 -4.90 -1.26 18.49
CA ASP A 398 -6.05 -0.52 19.02
C ASP A 398 -5.67 0.62 19.96
N ALA A 399 -4.61 0.44 20.76
CA ALA A 399 -4.06 1.50 21.60
C ALA A 399 -3.44 2.62 20.73
N ILE A 400 -2.55 2.24 19.81
CA ILE A 400 -1.84 3.14 18.88
C ILE A 400 -2.82 3.99 18.07
N PHE A 401 -3.89 3.40 17.51
CA PHE A 401 -4.90 4.12 16.74
C PHE A 401 -5.74 5.11 17.55
N LYS A 402 -5.71 5.06 18.90
CA LYS A 402 -6.38 6.03 19.78
C LYS A 402 -5.49 7.22 20.16
N LEU A 403 -4.18 7.16 19.90
CA LEU A 403 -3.22 8.18 20.30
C LEU A 403 -3.32 9.44 19.42
N ARG A 404 -4.00 10.47 19.96
CA ARG A 404 -4.15 11.80 19.32
C ARG A 404 -3.29 12.90 19.92
N ARG A 405 -2.61 12.64 21.05
CA ARG A 405 -1.81 13.62 21.81
C ARG A 405 -0.61 12.94 22.45
N VAL A 406 0.40 12.65 21.64
CA VAL A 406 1.71 12.21 22.13
C VAL A 406 2.51 13.46 22.45
N MET A 407 3.09 13.55 23.65
CA MET A 407 3.92 14.69 24.06
C MET A 407 5.39 14.35 23.84
N VAL A 408 6.07 15.07 22.95
CA VAL A 408 7.49 14.86 22.65
C VAL A 408 8.18 16.22 22.54
N LEU A 409 9.20 16.47 23.37
CA LEU A 409 9.93 17.75 23.49
C LEU A 409 8.99 18.96 23.65
N GLY A 410 7.94 18.80 24.48
CA GLY A 410 6.90 19.82 24.71
C GLY A 410 5.92 20.03 23.55
N ARG A 411 6.12 19.37 22.39
CA ARG A 411 5.22 19.41 21.24
C ARG A 411 4.11 18.37 21.41
N THR A 412 2.87 18.71 21.04
CA THR A 412 1.75 17.74 21.01
C THR A 412 1.56 17.20 19.59
N ILE A 413 1.78 15.90 19.39
CA ILE A 413 1.71 15.23 18.09
C ILE A 413 0.43 14.37 18.01
N ASP A 414 -0.36 14.55 16.94
CA ASP A 414 -1.47 13.66 16.60
C ASP A 414 -0.96 12.48 15.75
N LEU A 415 -0.57 11.40 16.44
CA LEU A 415 -0.06 10.19 15.81
C LEU A 415 -1.13 9.51 14.94
N ARG A 416 -2.41 9.52 15.35
CA ARG A 416 -3.52 8.99 14.53
C ARG A 416 -3.62 9.73 13.20
N SER A 417 -3.52 11.06 13.19
CA SER A 417 -3.51 11.86 11.96
C SER A 417 -2.30 11.54 11.08
N LEU A 418 -1.09 11.45 11.67
CA LEU A 418 0.14 11.14 10.94
C LEU A 418 0.10 9.74 10.30
N ILE A 419 -0.39 8.73 11.02
CA ILE A 419 -0.63 7.38 10.49
C ILE A 419 -1.65 7.44 9.36
N THR A 420 -2.80 8.11 9.55
CA THR A 420 -3.84 8.23 8.51
C THR A 420 -3.30 8.84 7.21
N GLN A 421 -2.51 9.92 7.30
CA GLN A 421 -1.90 10.57 6.15
C GLN A 421 -0.90 9.66 5.41
N ARG A 422 -0.01 8.97 6.15
CA ARG A 422 0.97 8.04 5.56
C ARG A 422 0.28 6.80 4.96
N MET A 423 -0.75 6.29 5.62
CA MET A 423 -1.56 5.17 5.15
C MET A 423 -2.29 5.50 3.83
N ASN A 424 -2.92 6.68 3.72
CA ASN A 424 -3.52 7.19 2.48
C ASN A 424 -2.52 7.28 1.30
N LYS A 425 -1.23 7.55 1.59
CA LYS A 425 -0.14 7.52 0.60
C LYS A 425 0.28 6.10 0.23
N ILE A 426 0.37 5.19 1.20
CA ILE A 426 0.70 3.77 0.99
C ILE A 426 -0.36 3.09 0.11
N PHE A 427 -1.66 3.30 0.37
CA PHE A 427 -2.72 2.74 -0.46
C PHE A 427 -2.62 3.18 -1.93
N ARG A 428 -2.45 4.48 -2.20
CA ARG A 428 -2.25 5.01 -3.55
C ARG A 428 -1.02 4.39 -4.24
N GLY A 429 0.13 4.37 -3.54
CA GLY A 429 1.35 3.75 -4.04
C GLY A 429 1.22 2.25 -4.33
N ASN A 430 0.42 1.52 -3.53
CA ASN A 430 0.15 0.11 -3.81
C ASN A 430 -0.77 -0.06 -5.04
N ILE A 431 -1.82 0.77 -5.21
CA ILE A 431 -2.68 0.71 -6.40
C ILE A 431 -1.86 1.00 -7.66
N ASP A 432 -1.05 2.07 -7.64
CA ASP A 432 -0.17 2.45 -8.76
C ASP A 432 0.80 1.32 -9.14
N PHE A 433 1.48 0.73 -8.16
CA PHE A 433 2.34 -0.45 -8.36
C PHE A 433 1.61 -1.65 -8.99
N LEU A 434 0.37 -1.94 -8.57
CA LEU A 434 -0.41 -3.05 -9.12
C LEU A 434 -0.83 -2.77 -10.57
N LEU A 435 -1.16 -1.52 -10.91
CA LEU A 435 -1.45 -1.09 -12.28
C LEU A 435 -0.19 -1.16 -13.16
N GLU A 436 0.95 -0.65 -12.69
CA GLU A 436 2.26 -0.74 -13.37
C GLU A 436 2.64 -2.22 -13.64
N ARG A 437 2.40 -3.11 -12.68
CA ARG A 437 2.64 -4.54 -12.84
C ARG A 437 1.78 -5.15 -13.95
N PHE A 438 0.50 -4.78 -14.04
CA PHE A 438 -0.39 -5.24 -15.11
C PHE A 438 -0.02 -4.65 -16.49
N GLU A 439 0.43 -3.40 -16.53
CA GLU A 439 0.88 -2.73 -17.76
C GLU A 439 2.11 -3.39 -18.38
N ASN A 440 2.98 -3.98 -17.54
CA ASN A 440 4.12 -4.80 -17.98
C ASN A 440 3.75 -6.28 -18.24
N GLY A 441 2.48 -6.67 -18.03
CA GLY A 441 1.96 -8.04 -18.15
C GLY A 441 1.43 -8.38 -19.54
N ASP A 442 0.55 -9.39 -19.59
CA ASP A 442 -0.39 -9.59 -20.70
C ASP A 442 -1.84 -9.51 -20.19
N LEU A 443 -2.80 -9.50 -21.12
CA LEU A 443 -4.22 -9.41 -20.80
C LEU A 443 -4.74 -10.55 -19.90
N CYS A 444 -4.07 -11.70 -19.84
CA CYS A 444 -4.48 -12.81 -18.97
C CYS A 444 -4.16 -12.52 -17.48
N GLY A 445 -3.15 -11.69 -17.22
CA GLY A 445 -2.80 -11.18 -15.88
C GLY A 445 -3.88 -10.33 -15.20
N VAL A 446 -4.98 -10.01 -15.88
CA VAL A 446 -6.10 -9.24 -15.30
C VAL A 446 -6.74 -9.93 -14.08
N VAL A 447 -6.69 -11.27 -14.01
CA VAL A 447 -7.19 -12.05 -12.87
C VAL A 447 -6.28 -11.87 -11.64
N GLU A 448 -4.96 -11.83 -11.83
CA GLU A 448 -3.99 -11.53 -10.77
C GLU A 448 -4.20 -10.10 -10.23
N LEU A 449 -4.36 -9.12 -11.14
CA LEU A 449 -4.65 -7.73 -10.78
C LEU A 449 -5.93 -7.63 -9.94
N GLN A 450 -7.02 -8.29 -10.35
CA GLN A 450 -8.27 -8.30 -9.60
C GLN A 450 -8.08 -8.90 -8.20
N GLN A 451 -7.41 -10.05 -8.08
CA GLN A 451 -7.15 -10.68 -6.78
C GLN A 451 -6.35 -9.76 -5.85
N LEU A 452 -5.28 -9.13 -6.34
CA LEU A 452 -4.43 -8.25 -5.54
C LEU A 452 -5.15 -6.95 -5.11
N LEU A 453 -6.03 -6.41 -5.96
CA LEU A 453 -6.89 -5.27 -5.63
C LEU A 453 -8.01 -5.65 -4.66
N ASP A 454 -8.61 -6.83 -4.78
CA ASP A 454 -9.65 -7.33 -3.85
C ASP A 454 -9.07 -7.51 -2.43
N ILE A 455 -7.83 -8.00 -2.31
CA ILE A 455 -7.10 -8.03 -1.04
C ILE A 455 -6.85 -6.60 -0.53
N LEU A 456 -6.47 -5.67 -1.40
CA LEU A 456 -6.21 -4.27 -1.02
C LEU A 456 -7.49 -3.55 -0.55
N GLU A 457 -8.64 -3.83 -1.18
CA GLU A 457 -9.96 -3.35 -0.77
C GLU A 457 -10.32 -3.86 0.63
N LEU A 458 -10.17 -5.17 0.90
CA LEU A 458 -10.43 -5.72 2.24
C LEU A 458 -9.43 -5.20 3.30
N THR A 459 -8.19 -4.89 2.90
CA THR A 459 -7.20 -4.23 3.76
C THR A 459 -7.66 -2.82 4.14
N HIS A 460 -8.13 -2.05 3.15
CA HIS A 460 -8.70 -0.71 3.36
C HIS A 460 -9.92 -0.78 4.30
N GLN A 461 -10.86 -1.68 4.04
CA GLN A 461 -12.04 -1.89 4.89
C GLN A 461 -11.68 -2.31 6.32
N SER A 462 -10.57 -3.01 6.52
CA SER A 462 -10.11 -3.43 7.85
C SER A 462 -9.48 -2.28 8.63
N ILE A 463 -8.63 -1.47 7.99
CA ILE A 463 -7.98 -0.31 8.63
C ILE A 463 -8.99 0.84 8.84
N SER A 464 -9.96 1.03 7.93
CA SER A 464 -11.00 2.07 8.01
C SER A 464 -11.95 1.91 9.19
N LYS A 465 -11.91 0.78 9.91
CA LYS A 465 -12.61 0.61 11.20
C LYS A 465 -11.99 1.46 12.31
N PHE A 466 -10.73 1.85 12.16
CA PHE A 466 -9.94 2.56 13.18
C PHE A 466 -9.49 3.96 12.70
N LEU A 467 -9.16 4.10 11.42
CA LEU A 467 -8.66 5.33 10.80
C LEU A 467 -9.65 5.92 9.78
N GLU A 468 -9.67 7.24 9.67
CA GLU A 468 -10.51 7.97 8.72
C GLU A 468 -9.77 8.12 7.38
N LEU A 469 -9.68 7.03 6.62
CA LEU A 469 -9.06 6.98 5.30
C LEU A 469 -9.98 7.56 4.21
N ASP A 470 -9.40 7.98 3.07
CA ASP A 470 -10.20 8.37 1.91
C ASP A 470 -10.98 7.16 1.36
N SER A 471 -12.07 7.38 0.63
CA SER A 471 -12.82 6.25 0.02
C SER A 471 -11.93 5.45 -0.95
N TYR A 472 -11.87 4.14 -0.79
CA TYR A 472 -11.12 3.24 -1.68
C TYR A 472 -11.51 3.40 -3.16
N SER A 473 -12.81 3.56 -3.43
CA SER A 473 -13.32 3.80 -4.79
C SER A 473 -12.81 5.11 -5.40
N LEU A 474 -12.55 6.13 -4.58
CA LEU A 474 -11.99 7.40 -5.01
C LEU A 474 -10.50 7.26 -5.26
N MET A 475 -9.74 6.64 -4.34
CA MET A 475 -8.33 6.32 -4.55
C MET A 475 -8.09 5.49 -5.83
N LEU A 476 -8.91 4.46 -6.07
CA LEU A 476 -8.82 3.64 -7.28
C LEU A 476 -9.16 4.45 -8.54
N SER A 477 -10.20 5.29 -8.50
CA SER A 477 -10.55 6.17 -9.63
C SER A 477 -9.49 7.23 -9.91
N GLU A 478 -8.81 7.73 -8.88
CA GLU A 478 -7.68 8.66 -8.97
C GLU A 478 -6.48 8.00 -9.69
N MET A 479 -6.04 6.82 -9.24
CA MET A 479 -4.90 6.10 -9.82
C MET A 479 -5.20 5.47 -11.20
N GLN A 480 -6.48 5.20 -11.51
CA GLN A 480 -6.93 4.83 -12.85
C GLN A 480 -7.07 6.04 -13.81
N GLU A 481 -6.83 7.28 -13.34
CA GLU A 481 -7.05 8.52 -14.09
C GLU A 481 -8.54 8.75 -14.52
N ASN A 482 -9.47 8.05 -13.87
CA ASN A 482 -10.88 7.95 -14.23
C ASN A 482 -11.77 9.02 -13.54
N LEU A 483 -11.20 10.15 -13.14
CA LEU A 483 -11.94 11.23 -12.47
C LEU A 483 -12.57 12.21 -13.48
N SER A 484 -11.96 12.40 -14.66
CA SER A 484 -12.39 13.39 -15.66
C SER A 484 -13.85 13.20 -16.12
N LEU A 485 -14.70 14.20 -15.89
CA LEU A 485 -16.13 14.18 -16.27
C LEU A 485 -16.37 14.09 -17.78
N VAL A 486 -15.35 14.34 -18.60
CA VAL A 486 -15.45 14.36 -20.07
C VAL A 486 -14.84 13.08 -20.69
N SER A 487 -13.96 12.38 -19.96
CA SER A 487 -13.36 11.12 -20.43
C SER A 487 -14.09 9.92 -19.84
N TYR A 488 -14.38 8.95 -20.70
CA TYR A 488 -14.74 7.59 -20.31
C TYR A 488 -13.51 6.65 -20.35
N SER A 489 -12.39 7.09 -20.93
CA SER A 489 -11.14 6.34 -20.92
C SER A 489 -10.42 6.50 -19.58
N SER A 490 -9.94 5.37 -19.05
CA SER A 490 -9.04 5.25 -17.91
C SER A 490 -7.70 4.68 -18.34
N ARG A 491 -6.69 4.76 -17.47
CA ARG A 491 -5.38 4.10 -17.63
C ARG A 491 -5.55 2.60 -17.94
N PHE A 492 -6.39 1.93 -17.15
CA PHE A 492 -6.71 0.51 -17.34
C PHE A 492 -7.44 0.20 -18.65
N SER A 493 -8.42 1.01 -19.09
CA SER A 493 -9.09 0.78 -20.38
C SER A 493 -8.16 1.00 -21.57
N SER A 494 -7.27 1.97 -21.47
CA SER A 494 -6.24 2.26 -22.48
C SER A 494 -5.26 1.10 -22.60
N GLN A 495 -4.83 0.53 -21.47
CA GLN A 495 -3.94 -0.63 -21.46
C GLN A 495 -4.61 -1.89 -22.04
N ILE A 496 -5.86 -2.19 -21.69
CA ILE A 496 -6.60 -3.30 -22.32
C ILE A 496 -6.69 -3.07 -23.83
N TRP A 497 -7.02 -1.85 -24.28
CA TRP A 497 -7.11 -1.56 -25.71
C TRP A 497 -5.76 -1.66 -26.44
N SER A 498 -4.66 -1.31 -25.77
CA SER A 498 -3.29 -1.52 -26.25
C SER A 498 -3.01 -3.01 -26.47
N GLU A 499 -3.09 -3.82 -25.40
CA GLU A 499 -2.85 -5.28 -25.46
C GLU A 499 -3.81 -6.01 -26.40
N MET A 500 -5.04 -5.51 -26.56
CA MET A 500 -6.00 -6.06 -27.54
C MET A 500 -5.47 -5.94 -28.98
N GLN A 501 -4.86 -4.81 -29.34
CA GLN A 501 -4.31 -4.57 -30.68
C GLN A 501 -2.94 -5.21 -30.88
N THR A 502 -2.06 -5.13 -29.89
CA THR A 502 -0.65 -5.55 -30.02
C THR A 502 -0.44 -7.06 -29.90
N ASP A 503 -1.20 -7.73 -29.03
CA ASP A 503 -0.99 -9.15 -28.70
C ASP A 503 -2.26 -10.00 -28.86
N PHE A 504 -3.40 -9.59 -28.29
CA PHE A 504 -4.57 -10.47 -28.21
C PHE A 504 -5.18 -10.80 -29.57
N LEU A 505 -5.65 -9.77 -30.29
CA LEU A 505 -6.34 -9.96 -31.57
C LEU A 505 -5.42 -10.60 -32.64
N PRO A 506 -4.11 -10.31 -32.71
CA PRO A 506 -3.18 -11.04 -33.59
C PRO A 506 -2.89 -12.48 -33.13
N ASN A 507 -2.54 -12.72 -31.86
CA ASN A 507 -1.88 -13.96 -31.43
C ASN A 507 -2.78 -15.00 -30.75
N PHE A 508 -3.98 -14.65 -30.27
CA PHE A 508 -4.85 -15.61 -29.56
C PHE A 508 -5.85 -16.32 -30.49
N ILE A 509 -6.01 -17.62 -30.29
CA ILE A 509 -6.82 -18.54 -31.09
C ILE A 509 -8.10 -18.88 -30.32
N LEU A 510 -9.26 -18.65 -30.91
CA LEU A 510 -10.53 -19.08 -30.31
C LEU A 510 -10.74 -20.59 -30.45
N CYS A 511 -11.06 -21.26 -29.34
CA CYS A 511 -11.72 -22.56 -29.31
C CYS A 511 -13.16 -22.40 -28.80
N ASN A 512 -14.13 -22.49 -29.71
CA ASN A 512 -15.55 -22.34 -29.43
C ASN A 512 -16.09 -23.47 -28.51
N THR A 513 -15.48 -24.65 -28.57
CA THR A 513 -15.88 -25.81 -27.75
C THR A 513 -15.59 -25.59 -26.26
N THR A 514 -14.46 -24.96 -25.92
CA THR A 514 -14.09 -24.65 -24.54
C THR A 514 -14.48 -23.23 -24.11
N GLN A 515 -14.96 -22.39 -25.04
CA GLN A 515 -15.22 -20.96 -24.85
C GLN A 515 -14.00 -20.19 -24.33
N ARG A 516 -12.81 -20.54 -24.85
CA ARG A 516 -11.52 -19.97 -24.44
C ARG A 516 -10.72 -19.52 -25.65
N PHE A 517 -9.99 -18.43 -25.47
CA PHE A 517 -8.90 -18.03 -26.33
C PHE A 517 -7.58 -18.57 -25.78
N VAL A 518 -6.74 -19.18 -26.62
CA VAL A 518 -5.43 -19.76 -26.25
C VAL A 518 -4.36 -19.19 -27.17
N ARG A 519 -3.16 -18.92 -26.65
CA ARG A 519 -2.07 -18.31 -27.45
C ARG A 519 -1.61 -19.24 -28.59
N SER A 520 -1.36 -18.69 -29.77
CA SER A 520 -0.78 -19.41 -30.91
C SER A 520 0.68 -19.78 -30.68
N ILE A 521 1.06 -21.01 -31.05
CA ILE A 521 2.44 -21.54 -30.93
C ILE A 521 3.43 -20.75 -31.82
N LYS A 522 2.94 -20.23 -32.95
CA LYS A 522 3.71 -19.37 -33.88
C LYS A 522 3.47 -17.87 -33.65
N GLY A 523 2.58 -17.52 -32.72
CA GLY A 523 2.49 -16.14 -32.25
C GLY A 523 3.83 -15.81 -31.60
N THR A 524 4.63 -14.99 -32.27
CA THR A 524 5.77 -14.34 -31.65
C THR A 524 5.28 -13.75 -30.34
N HIS A 525 6.04 -13.95 -29.26
CA HIS A 525 6.05 -12.92 -28.23
C HIS A 525 6.55 -11.66 -28.93
N HIS A 526 5.62 -10.86 -29.46
CA HIS A 526 5.81 -9.44 -29.62
C HIS A 526 5.83 -8.86 -28.21
N SER A 527 6.90 -9.19 -27.49
CA SER A 527 7.47 -8.29 -26.50
C SER A 527 7.98 -7.07 -27.27
N SER A 528 7.05 -6.19 -27.66
CA SER A 528 7.23 -4.76 -27.38
C SER A 528 7.91 -4.69 -26.02
N GLN A 529 9.19 -4.27 -25.98
CA GLN A 529 10.13 -4.57 -24.89
C GLN A 529 9.47 -4.37 -23.52
N ARG A 530 8.93 -5.46 -22.94
CA ARG A 530 8.18 -5.37 -21.70
C ARG A 530 9.20 -5.06 -20.62
N SER A 531 9.17 -3.83 -20.12
CA SER A 531 10.02 -3.40 -19.02
C SER A 531 9.89 -4.42 -17.90
N SER A 532 11.03 -4.84 -17.33
CA SER A 532 10.98 -5.62 -16.10
C SER A 532 10.26 -4.77 -15.06
N ALA A 533 9.06 -5.18 -14.66
CA ALA A 533 8.26 -4.48 -13.66
C ALA A 533 9.13 -4.16 -12.44
N SER A 534 8.94 -2.97 -11.87
CA SER A 534 9.70 -2.52 -10.71
C SER A 534 9.69 -3.58 -9.59
N SER A 535 10.84 -3.80 -8.95
CA SER A 535 10.91 -4.72 -7.80
C SER A 535 10.24 -4.06 -6.59
N GLY A 536 8.91 -4.15 -6.55
CA GLY A 536 8.09 -3.53 -5.53
C GLY A 536 8.41 -4.00 -4.11
N LYS A 537 8.05 -3.16 -3.13
CA LYS A 537 8.15 -3.48 -1.71
C LYS A 537 7.36 -4.78 -1.42
N PRO A 538 7.89 -5.77 -0.69
CA PRO A 538 7.24 -7.08 -0.53
C PRO A 538 5.79 -7.02 -0.04
N TYR A 539 5.48 -6.06 0.84
CA TYR A 539 4.13 -5.85 1.37
C TYR A 539 3.12 -5.24 0.39
N PHE A 540 3.53 -4.78 -0.79
CA PHE A 540 2.59 -4.39 -1.86
C PHE A 540 1.92 -5.60 -2.55
N TYR A 541 2.41 -6.82 -2.30
CA TYR A 541 1.76 -8.07 -2.71
C TYR A 541 0.76 -8.54 -1.65
N CYS A 542 1.00 -9.68 -0.97
CA CYS A 542 0.08 -10.26 0.02
C CYS A 542 0.57 -10.09 1.48
N GLY A 543 1.49 -9.16 1.72
CA GLY A 543 2.12 -8.91 3.02
C GLY A 543 3.15 -9.98 3.44
N SER A 544 2.79 -11.27 3.35
CA SER A 544 3.70 -12.40 3.59
C SER A 544 4.23 -12.99 2.28
N HIS A 545 5.44 -13.54 2.32
CA HIS A 545 6.03 -14.29 1.21
C HIS A 545 5.19 -15.52 0.84
N ASP A 546 4.76 -16.31 1.84
CA ASP A 546 4.02 -17.55 1.61
C ASP A 546 2.62 -17.32 1.03
N LEU A 547 1.91 -16.30 1.52
CA LEU A 547 0.65 -15.85 0.93
C LEU A 547 0.88 -15.35 -0.51
N THR A 548 1.97 -14.63 -0.77
CA THR A 548 2.29 -14.14 -2.12
C THR A 548 2.57 -15.30 -3.08
N MET A 549 3.28 -16.35 -2.65
CA MET A 549 3.50 -17.56 -3.45
C MET A 549 2.19 -18.33 -3.70
N ALA A 550 1.31 -18.44 -2.70
CA ALA A 550 0.00 -19.09 -2.87
C ALA A 550 -0.87 -18.35 -3.91
N TYR A 551 -1.01 -17.03 -3.81
CA TYR A 551 -1.76 -16.24 -4.77
C TYR A 551 -1.14 -16.25 -6.18
N GLN A 552 0.19 -16.23 -6.31
CA GLN A 552 0.84 -16.40 -7.62
C GLN A 552 0.59 -17.78 -8.23
N GLY A 553 0.56 -18.84 -7.41
CA GLY A 553 0.18 -20.18 -7.85
C GLY A 553 -1.27 -20.26 -8.36
N LEU A 554 -2.22 -19.66 -7.62
CA LEU A 554 -3.63 -19.58 -8.02
C LEU A 554 -3.83 -18.73 -9.29
N ALA A 555 -3.18 -17.58 -9.39
CA ALA A 555 -3.21 -16.73 -10.59
C ALA A 555 -2.58 -17.43 -11.81
N GLY A 556 -1.56 -18.27 -11.61
CA GLY A 556 -0.91 -19.07 -12.66
C GLY A 556 -1.88 -19.96 -13.44
N LEU A 557 -2.95 -20.45 -12.80
CA LEU A 557 -4.00 -21.26 -13.45
C LEU A 557 -4.78 -20.51 -14.56
N TYR A 558 -4.70 -19.17 -14.57
CA TYR A 558 -5.41 -18.29 -15.51
C TYR A 558 -4.48 -17.66 -16.56
N ARG A 559 -3.20 -18.05 -16.61
CA ARG A 559 -2.21 -17.39 -17.49
C ARG A 559 -2.24 -17.84 -18.94
N ASP A 560 -2.55 -19.11 -19.20
CA ASP A 560 -2.40 -19.71 -20.55
C ASP A 560 -3.63 -19.57 -21.46
N PHE A 561 -4.71 -18.97 -20.96
CA PHE A 561 -5.94 -18.75 -21.72
C PHE A 561 -6.65 -17.47 -21.28
N PHE A 562 -7.55 -16.95 -22.12
CA PHE A 562 -8.52 -15.92 -21.76
C PHE A 562 -9.95 -16.46 -21.94
N GLY A 563 -10.85 -16.16 -21.03
CA GLY A 563 -12.26 -16.58 -21.10
C GLY A 563 -13.16 -15.84 -20.10
N VAL A 564 -14.26 -16.50 -19.70
CA VAL A 564 -15.26 -15.93 -18.77
C VAL A 564 -14.66 -15.37 -17.46
N PRO A 565 -13.72 -16.03 -16.75
CA PRO A 565 -13.14 -15.48 -15.52
C PRO A 565 -12.40 -14.15 -15.72
N HIS A 566 -11.64 -14.05 -16.82
CA HIS A 566 -10.92 -12.83 -17.20
C HIS A 566 -11.88 -11.71 -17.56
N MET A 567 -12.98 -12.03 -18.23
CA MET A 567 -14.01 -11.05 -18.55
C MET A 567 -14.74 -10.52 -17.29
N PHE A 568 -14.97 -11.36 -16.28
CA PHE A 568 -15.44 -10.89 -14.96
C PHE A 568 -14.48 -9.88 -14.34
N ALA A 569 -13.17 -10.16 -14.35
CA ALA A 569 -12.14 -9.25 -13.86
C ALA A 569 -12.12 -7.93 -14.64
N VAL A 570 -12.17 -7.98 -15.97
CA VAL A 570 -12.25 -6.80 -16.85
C VAL A 570 -13.47 -5.93 -16.53
N VAL A 571 -14.67 -6.53 -16.42
CA VAL A 571 -15.90 -5.78 -16.12
C VAL A 571 -15.87 -5.18 -14.70
N LYS A 572 -15.39 -5.93 -13.71
CA LYS A 572 -15.26 -5.43 -12.32
C LYS A 572 -14.33 -4.23 -12.23
N LEU A 573 -13.16 -4.29 -12.88
CA LEU A 573 -12.11 -3.28 -12.76
C LEU A 573 -12.34 -2.02 -13.62
N LEU A 574 -13.07 -2.13 -14.75
CA LEU A 574 -13.48 -0.97 -15.56
C LEU A 574 -14.70 -0.24 -15.00
N GLY A 575 -15.60 -0.99 -14.36
CA GLY A 575 -16.93 -0.53 -13.99
C GLY A 575 -17.78 -0.08 -15.20
N SER A 576 -18.97 0.45 -14.91
CA SER A 576 -19.90 0.94 -15.94
C SER A 576 -19.41 2.20 -16.67
N ARG A 577 -18.46 2.95 -16.09
CA ARG A 577 -17.94 4.20 -16.66
C ARG A 577 -16.98 3.98 -17.83
N SER A 578 -16.02 3.05 -17.71
CA SER A 578 -14.99 2.87 -18.74
C SER A 578 -15.26 1.75 -19.74
N LEU A 579 -16.19 0.83 -19.43
CA LEU A 579 -16.57 -0.24 -20.34
C LEU A 579 -17.06 0.24 -21.74
N PRO A 580 -17.84 1.33 -21.87
CA PRO A 580 -18.26 1.85 -23.17
C PRO A 580 -17.11 2.28 -24.08
N ALA A 581 -15.97 2.72 -23.52
CA ALA A 581 -14.81 3.14 -24.30
C ALA A 581 -14.16 1.95 -25.05
N ILE A 582 -14.04 0.78 -24.39
CA ILE A 582 -13.51 -0.43 -25.02
C ILE A 582 -14.48 -0.99 -26.06
N ILE A 583 -15.79 -1.01 -25.75
CA ILE A 583 -16.82 -1.37 -26.72
C ILE A 583 -16.71 -0.50 -27.97
N ARG A 584 -16.59 0.82 -27.80
CA ARG A 584 -16.46 1.77 -28.91
C ARG A 584 -15.22 1.51 -29.77
N ALA A 585 -14.08 1.23 -29.14
CA ALA A 585 -12.80 0.97 -29.80
C ALA A 585 -12.81 -0.35 -30.59
N LEU A 586 -13.37 -1.43 -30.03
CA LEU A 586 -13.56 -2.70 -30.75
C LEU A 586 -14.46 -2.56 -31.98
N LEU A 587 -15.51 -1.74 -31.89
CA LEU A 587 -16.40 -1.45 -33.01
C LEU A 587 -15.70 -0.63 -34.11
N ASP A 588 -14.88 0.36 -33.73
CA ASP A 588 -14.02 1.07 -34.71
C ASP A 588 -13.02 0.13 -35.39
N HIS A 589 -12.42 -0.80 -34.65
CA HIS A 589 -11.51 -1.81 -35.21
C HIS A 589 -12.20 -2.71 -36.24
N ILE A 590 -13.39 -3.22 -35.91
CA ILE A 590 -14.22 -4.01 -36.84
C ILE A 590 -14.53 -3.19 -38.10
N SER A 591 -14.97 -1.93 -37.96
CA SER A 591 -15.26 -1.07 -39.12
C SER A 591 -14.01 -0.76 -39.95
N SER A 592 -12.86 -0.54 -39.30
CA SER A 592 -11.58 -0.27 -39.95
C SER A 592 -11.10 -1.48 -40.75
N LYS A 593 -11.09 -2.67 -40.13
CA LYS A 593 -10.75 -3.95 -40.77
C LYS A 593 -11.67 -4.30 -41.93
N ILE A 594 -12.99 -4.13 -41.77
CA ILE A 594 -13.95 -4.30 -42.87
C ILE A 594 -13.60 -3.39 -44.06
N THR A 595 -13.33 -2.11 -43.80
CA THR A 595 -12.95 -1.13 -44.84
C THR A 595 -11.63 -1.50 -45.53
N GLY A 596 -10.62 -1.88 -44.76
CA GLY A 596 -9.30 -2.31 -45.27
C GLY A 596 -9.33 -3.64 -46.03
N MET A 597 -10.30 -4.51 -45.74
CA MET A 597 -10.48 -5.79 -46.42
C MET A 597 -11.17 -5.66 -47.79
N VAL A 598 -11.87 -4.55 -48.07
CA VAL A 598 -12.54 -4.28 -49.37
C VAL A 598 -11.61 -4.45 -50.59
N PRO A 599 -10.45 -3.76 -50.69
CA PRO A 599 -9.54 -3.93 -51.84
C PRO A 599 -8.98 -5.36 -51.93
N LYS A 600 -8.71 -6.01 -50.80
CA LYS A 600 -8.18 -7.39 -50.74
C LYS A 600 -9.19 -8.40 -51.29
N ILE A 601 -10.45 -8.30 -50.86
CA ILE A 601 -11.57 -9.08 -51.42
C ILE A 601 -11.77 -8.79 -52.91
N THR A 602 -11.63 -7.53 -53.33
CA THR A 602 -11.77 -7.15 -54.75
C THR A 602 -10.70 -7.83 -55.60
N ALA A 603 -9.46 -7.89 -55.11
CA ALA A 603 -8.37 -8.62 -55.76
C ALA A 603 -8.63 -10.14 -55.83
N LEU A 604 -9.26 -10.75 -54.82
CA LEU A 604 -9.67 -12.17 -54.86
C LEU A 604 -10.84 -12.41 -55.83
N GLN A 605 -11.83 -11.51 -55.87
CA GLN A 605 -12.94 -11.55 -56.85
C GLN A 605 -12.43 -11.49 -58.30
N GLU A 606 -11.43 -10.65 -58.58
CA GLU A 606 -10.81 -10.53 -59.91
C GLU A 606 -10.01 -11.76 -60.34
N ALA A 607 -9.56 -12.59 -59.37
CA ALA A 607 -8.86 -13.84 -59.66
C ALA A 607 -9.81 -15.03 -59.91
N LEU A 608 -11.10 -14.90 -59.57
CA LEU A 608 -12.09 -15.96 -59.82
C LEU A 608 -12.62 -15.94 -61.28
N PRO A 609 -13.08 -17.10 -61.80
CA PRO A 609 -13.81 -17.16 -63.06
C PRO A 609 -15.02 -16.24 -63.11
N LYS A 610 -15.40 -15.76 -64.30
CA LYS A 610 -16.57 -14.86 -64.48
C LYS A 610 -17.92 -15.50 -64.10
N SER A 611 -17.97 -16.83 -64.04
CA SER A 611 -19.14 -17.62 -63.66
C SER A 611 -18.67 -18.94 -63.06
N ILE A 612 -19.20 -19.33 -61.91
CA ILE A 612 -18.87 -20.59 -61.22
C ILE A 612 -20.10 -21.48 -61.16
N GLY A 613 -20.07 -22.60 -61.87
CA GLY A 613 -21.16 -23.58 -61.90
C GLY A 613 -21.26 -24.44 -60.63
N LEU A 614 -22.20 -25.38 -60.65
CA LEU A 614 -22.22 -26.49 -59.70
C LEU A 614 -21.11 -27.49 -60.02
N LEU A 615 -20.51 -28.09 -59.00
CA LEU A 615 -19.55 -29.18 -59.16
C LEU A 615 -20.30 -30.45 -59.64
N SER A 616 -19.77 -31.15 -60.65
CA SER A 616 -20.38 -32.41 -61.12
C SER A 616 -20.05 -33.58 -60.18
N PHE A 617 -21.03 -34.47 -60.01
CA PHE A 617 -20.87 -35.76 -59.32
C PHE A 617 -20.17 -36.83 -60.18
N ASP A 618 -20.11 -36.65 -61.51
CA ASP A 618 -19.65 -37.66 -62.47
C ASP A 618 -18.17 -38.06 -62.28
N GLY A 619 -17.36 -37.18 -61.66
CA GLY A 619 -15.93 -37.37 -61.45
C GLY A 619 -15.52 -37.83 -60.04
N GLY A 620 -16.49 -38.07 -59.14
CA GLY A 620 -16.22 -38.39 -57.73
C GLY A 620 -15.43 -37.31 -56.98
N ILE A 621 -14.92 -37.65 -55.80
CA ILE A 621 -14.12 -36.77 -54.93
C ILE A 621 -12.90 -36.19 -55.67
N ALA A 622 -12.17 -37.03 -56.43
CA ALA A 622 -10.96 -36.61 -57.13
C ALA A 622 -11.23 -35.64 -58.30
N GLY A 623 -12.30 -35.87 -59.07
CA GLY A 623 -12.74 -34.94 -60.11
C GLY A 623 -13.26 -33.63 -59.51
N CYS A 624 -13.99 -33.70 -58.40
CA CYS A 624 -14.45 -32.55 -57.63
C CYS A 624 -13.27 -31.68 -57.15
N GLN A 625 -12.25 -32.30 -56.54
CA GLN A 625 -11.02 -31.61 -56.11
C GLN A 625 -10.35 -30.87 -57.28
N LYS A 626 -10.21 -31.54 -58.43
CA LYS A 626 -9.56 -30.98 -59.63
C LYS A 626 -10.30 -29.73 -60.14
N ILE A 627 -11.64 -29.79 -60.22
CA ILE A 627 -12.46 -28.64 -60.65
C ILE A 627 -12.30 -27.47 -59.66
N ILE A 628 -12.26 -27.74 -58.35
CA ILE A 628 -12.05 -26.69 -57.34
C ILE A 628 -10.67 -26.02 -57.50
N HIS A 629 -9.61 -26.78 -57.80
CA HIS A 629 -8.28 -26.22 -58.09
C HIS A 629 -8.26 -25.39 -59.38
N GLU A 630 -8.97 -25.83 -60.44
CA GLU A 630 -9.12 -25.06 -61.69
C GLU A 630 -9.91 -23.76 -61.49
N ILE A 631 -10.77 -23.67 -60.46
CA ILE A 631 -11.51 -22.46 -60.07
C ILE A 631 -10.68 -21.55 -59.16
N LEU A 632 -9.99 -22.11 -58.16
CA LEU A 632 -9.26 -21.38 -57.12
C LEU A 632 -7.81 -21.09 -57.52
N THR A 633 -7.62 -20.33 -58.60
CA THR A 633 -6.30 -19.90 -59.12
C THR A 633 -5.63 -18.80 -58.27
N TRP A 634 -5.66 -18.96 -56.94
CA TRP A 634 -5.22 -17.97 -55.96
C TRP A 634 -3.76 -18.13 -55.51
N GLU A 635 -2.99 -19.10 -56.05
CA GLU A 635 -1.57 -19.29 -55.72
C GLU A 635 -0.76 -18.01 -55.91
N ALA A 636 -0.99 -17.28 -57.00
CA ALA A 636 -0.33 -16.00 -57.30
C ALA A 636 -0.81 -14.81 -56.42
N LYS A 637 -1.81 -15.02 -55.54
CA LYS A 637 -2.31 -14.03 -54.57
C LYS A 637 -2.32 -14.59 -53.13
N SER A 638 -1.40 -15.51 -52.82
CA SER A 638 -1.31 -16.20 -51.54
C SER A 638 -1.16 -15.27 -50.34
N GLU A 639 -0.42 -14.17 -50.48
CA GLU A 639 -0.24 -13.15 -49.43
C GLU A 639 -1.56 -12.44 -49.10
N VAL A 640 -2.33 -12.03 -50.12
CA VAL A 640 -3.66 -11.42 -49.97
C VAL A 640 -4.63 -12.41 -49.31
N LYS A 641 -4.52 -13.71 -49.64
CA LYS A 641 -5.30 -14.78 -49.01
C LYS A 641 -5.03 -14.84 -47.50
N THR A 642 -3.76 -14.85 -47.10
CA THR A 642 -3.38 -14.86 -45.67
C THR A 642 -3.79 -13.59 -44.95
N GLU A 643 -3.62 -12.42 -45.56
CA GLU A 643 -4.07 -11.15 -44.97
C GLU A 643 -5.59 -11.12 -44.71
N VAL A 644 -6.42 -11.53 -45.69
CA VAL A 644 -7.87 -11.59 -45.52
C VAL A 644 -8.26 -12.57 -44.41
N LEU A 645 -7.57 -13.71 -44.31
CA LEU A 645 -7.76 -14.68 -43.24
C LEU A 645 -7.38 -14.11 -41.86
N HIS A 646 -6.31 -13.32 -41.76
CA HIS A 646 -5.95 -12.61 -40.52
C HIS A 646 -6.95 -11.50 -40.16
N ASP A 647 -7.40 -10.70 -41.13
CA ASP A 647 -8.41 -9.66 -40.90
C ASP A 647 -9.75 -10.26 -40.44
N LEU A 648 -10.19 -11.38 -41.04
CA LEU A 648 -11.35 -12.15 -40.57
C LEU A 648 -11.12 -12.73 -39.16
N LYS A 649 -9.92 -13.27 -38.89
CA LYS A 649 -9.57 -13.81 -37.57
C LYS A 649 -9.66 -12.74 -36.48
N GLU A 650 -9.19 -11.52 -36.74
CA GLU A 650 -9.31 -10.41 -35.80
C GLU A 650 -10.76 -9.95 -35.58
N ILE A 651 -11.52 -9.74 -36.67
CA ILE A 651 -12.94 -9.36 -36.60
C ILE A 651 -13.73 -10.38 -35.78
N GLY A 652 -13.53 -11.67 -36.03
CA GLY A 652 -14.25 -12.75 -35.34
C GLY A 652 -13.83 -12.90 -33.88
N SER A 653 -12.55 -12.63 -33.58
CA SER A 653 -12.07 -12.60 -32.19
C SER A 653 -12.69 -11.44 -31.42
N ALA A 654 -12.81 -10.25 -32.03
CA ALA A 654 -13.48 -9.10 -31.43
C ALA A 654 -14.99 -9.34 -31.22
N LEU A 655 -15.69 -9.91 -32.22
CA LEU A 655 -17.11 -10.29 -32.09
C LEU A 655 -17.35 -11.34 -31.01
N TYR A 656 -16.48 -12.35 -30.90
CA TYR A 656 -16.61 -13.37 -29.85
C TYR A 656 -16.24 -12.82 -28.47
N TRP A 657 -15.24 -11.93 -28.37
CA TRP A 657 -14.92 -11.23 -27.12
C TRP A 657 -16.13 -10.41 -26.63
N MET A 658 -16.82 -9.71 -27.54
CA MET A 658 -18.09 -9.04 -27.26
C MET A 658 -19.21 -10.02 -26.85
N SER A 659 -19.22 -11.25 -27.38
CA SER A 659 -20.13 -12.30 -26.90
C SER A 659 -19.81 -12.81 -25.49
N ILE A 660 -18.53 -12.90 -25.10
CA ILE A 660 -18.16 -13.25 -23.71
C ILE A 660 -18.56 -12.10 -22.77
N LEU A 661 -18.34 -10.85 -23.16
CA LEU A 661 -18.77 -9.67 -22.41
C LEU A 661 -20.29 -9.67 -22.20
N ASP A 662 -21.06 -9.93 -23.26
CA ASP A 662 -22.52 -10.03 -23.25
C ASP A 662 -23.06 -11.19 -22.38
N ILE A 663 -22.30 -12.28 -22.21
CA ILE A 663 -22.61 -13.36 -21.26
C ILE A 663 -22.35 -12.89 -19.82
N VAL A 664 -21.19 -12.29 -19.56
CA VAL A 664 -20.78 -11.84 -18.22
C VAL A 664 -21.69 -10.73 -17.70
N LEU A 665 -22.02 -9.73 -18.53
CA LEU A 665 -22.94 -8.66 -18.16
C LEU A 665 -24.31 -9.20 -17.78
N ARG A 666 -24.90 -10.11 -18.58
CA ARG A 666 -26.18 -10.75 -18.19
C ARG A 666 -26.09 -11.52 -16.88
N GLN A 667 -24.97 -12.19 -16.59
CA GLN A 667 -24.81 -12.90 -15.32
C GLN A 667 -24.71 -11.93 -14.13
N ILE A 668 -24.01 -10.80 -14.30
CA ILE A 668 -23.94 -9.72 -13.29
C ILE A 668 -25.33 -9.10 -13.09
N ASP A 669 -26.00 -8.68 -14.16
CA ASP A 669 -27.34 -8.09 -14.13
C ASP A 669 -28.35 -9.03 -13.47
N THR A 670 -28.34 -10.32 -13.82
CA THR A 670 -29.22 -11.34 -13.21
C THR A 670 -28.95 -11.48 -11.72
N THR A 671 -27.68 -11.44 -11.29
CA THR A 671 -27.31 -11.52 -9.88
C THR A 671 -27.75 -10.29 -9.09
N GLN A 672 -27.53 -9.09 -9.64
CA GLN A 672 -28.00 -7.83 -9.05
C GLN A 672 -29.54 -7.75 -9.02
N PHE A 673 -30.21 -8.25 -10.06
CA PHE A 673 -31.66 -8.38 -10.10
C PHE A 673 -32.18 -9.29 -8.99
N MET A 674 -31.62 -10.49 -8.81
CA MET A 674 -32.03 -11.41 -7.75
C MET A 674 -31.87 -10.80 -6.34
N GLN A 675 -30.82 -9.99 -6.13
CA GLN A 675 -30.58 -9.29 -4.86
C GLN A 675 -31.52 -8.09 -4.64
N SER A 676 -31.88 -7.36 -5.70
CA SER A 676 -32.73 -6.15 -5.62
C SER A 676 -34.23 -6.44 -5.73
N ALA A 677 -34.64 -7.55 -6.35
CA ALA A 677 -36.04 -7.91 -6.59
C ALA A 677 -36.95 -7.85 -5.34
N PRO A 678 -36.56 -8.37 -4.15
CA PRO A 678 -37.38 -8.26 -2.95
C PRO A 678 -37.64 -6.80 -2.53
N TRP A 679 -36.63 -5.94 -2.63
CA TRP A 679 -36.70 -4.51 -2.28
C TRP A 679 -37.56 -3.70 -3.27
N LEU A 680 -37.64 -4.16 -4.52
CA LEU A 680 -38.51 -3.63 -5.57
C LEU A 680 -39.96 -4.17 -5.49
N GLY A 681 -40.24 -5.12 -4.59
CA GLY A 681 -41.57 -5.73 -4.46
C GLY A 681 -41.87 -6.74 -5.59
N LEU A 682 -40.81 -7.32 -6.17
CA LEU A 682 -40.89 -8.30 -7.24
C LEU A 682 -40.81 -9.70 -6.63
N VAL A 683 -41.81 -10.54 -6.93
CA VAL A 683 -41.92 -11.91 -6.44
C VAL A 683 -42.09 -12.90 -7.59
N PRO A 684 -41.56 -14.14 -7.47
CA PRO A 684 -41.75 -15.15 -8.51
C PRO A 684 -43.22 -15.56 -8.60
N GLY A 685 -43.78 -15.49 -9.81
CA GLY A 685 -45.10 -16.01 -10.13
C GLY A 685 -45.08 -17.51 -10.40
N ASN A 686 -46.27 -18.12 -10.41
CA ASN A 686 -46.50 -19.55 -10.57
C ASN A 686 -45.86 -20.13 -11.85
N ASP A 687 -45.79 -19.32 -12.91
CA ASP A 687 -45.23 -19.70 -14.23
C ASP A 687 -43.82 -19.12 -14.46
N GLY A 688 -43.11 -18.73 -13.39
CA GLY A 688 -41.79 -18.09 -13.46
C GLY A 688 -41.80 -16.62 -13.89
N GLN A 689 -42.96 -16.05 -14.25
CA GLN A 689 -43.09 -14.62 -14.54
C GLN A 689 -42.90 -13.77 -13.29
N VAL A 690 -42.25 -12.60 -13.44
CA VAL A 690 -42.09 -11.62 -12.36
C VAL A 690 -43.44 -10.97 -12.05
N LYS A 691 -43.93 -11.11 -10.81
CA LYS A 691 -45.13 -10.43 -10.33
C LYS A 691 -44.78 -9.26 -9.42
N HIS A 692 -45.50 -8.16 -9.56
CA HIS A 692 -45.47 -7.06 -8.60
C HIS A 692 -46.39 -7.41 -7.40
N ALA A 693 -45.85 -7.36 -6.19
CA ALA A 693 -46.61 -7.54 -4.95
C ALA A 693 -47.41 -6.28 -4.55
N TYR A 694 -47.05 -5.11 -5.11
CA TYR A 694 -47.63 -3.80 -4.84
C TYR A 694 -47.78 -3.03 -6.15
N SER A 695 -48.85 -2.24 -6.31
CA SER A 695 -49.19 -1.61 -7.60
C SER A 695 -48.25 -0.47 -8.00
N ASP A 696 -48.01 0.49 -7.10
CA ASP A 696 -47.39 1.77 -7.45
C ASP A 696 -46.12 2.10 -6.64
N SER A 697 -45.93 1.47 -5.48
CA SER A 697 -44.81 1.70 -4.57
C SER A 697 -43.96 0.45 -4.37
N THR A 698 -42.71 0.61 -3.91
CA THR A 698 -41.83 -0.53 -3.58
C THR A 698 -41.66 -0.66 -2.07
N PRO A 699 -41.39 -1.87 -1.53
CA PRO A 699 -41.00 -2.05 -0.14
C PRO A 699 -39.91 -1.07 0.32
N PHE A 700 -38.93 -0.79 -0.54
CA PHE A 700 -37.89 0.19 -0.28
C PHE A 700 -38.41 1.64 -0.15
N THR A 701 -39.22 2.12 -1.09
CA THR A 701 -39.75 3.50 -1.01
C THR A 701 -40.80 3.66 0.08
N THR A 702 -41.64 2.66 0.33
CA THR A 702 -42.60 2.67 1.46
C THR A 702 -41.90 2.69 2.82
N LEU A 703 -40.84 1.90 3.02
CA LEU A 703 -40.06 1.91 4.26
C LEU A 703 -39.44 3.28 4.54
N LEU A 704 -38.77 3.87 3.54
CA LEU A 704 -38.05 5.14 3.72
C LEU A 704 -38.98 6.36 3.78
N SER A 705 -40.11 6.35 3.07
CA SER A 705 -41.14 7.38 3.22
C SER A 705 -41.86 7.28 4.57
N ALA A 706 -42.18 6.07 5.06
CA ALA A 706 -42.74 5.87 6.40
C ALA A 706 -41.78 6.31 7.51
N ALA A 707 -40.49 5.95 7.41
CA ALA A 707 -39.45 6.40 8.34
C ALA A 707 -39.28 7.93 8.31
N THR A 708 -39.28 8.53 7.12
CA THR A 708 -39.21 9.99 6.96
C THR A 708 -40.43 10.68 7.58
N ASN A 709 -41.64 10.17 7.36
CA ASN A 709 -42.87 10.71 7.97
C ASN A 709 -42.85 10.60 9.50
N ALA A 710 -42.38 9.48 10.05
CA ALA A 710 -42.23 9.31 11.50
C ALA A 710 -41.24 10.32 12.08
N VAL A 711 -40.07 10.49 11.48
CA VAL A 711 -39.02 11.41 11.96
C VAL A 711 -39.43 12.88 11.79
N THR A 712 -40.06 13.26 10.67
CA THR A 712 -40.53 14.65 10.45
C THR A 712 -41.72 15.03 11.34
N SER A 713 -42.51 14.05 11.79
CA SER A 713 -43.56 14.26 12.80
C SER A 713 -43.04 14.42 14.23
N SER A 714 -41.76 14.11 14.49
CA SER A 714 -41.16 14.22 15.82
C SER A 714 -40.70 15.66 16.12
N PRO A 715 -41.13 16.29 17.22
CA PRO A 715 -40.70 17.64 17.60
C PRO A 715 -39.21 17.74 17.99
N ALA A 716 -38.50 16.62 18.07
CA ALA A 716 -37.08 16.56 18.40
C ALA A 716 -36.14 16.49 17.17
N CYS A 717 -36.67 16.54 15.93
CA CYS A 717 -35.83 16.44 14.72
C CYS A 717 -35.15 17.79 14.39
N PRO A 718 -33.80 17.91 14.42
CA PRO A 718 -33.11 19.17 14.17
C PRO A 718 -33.00 19.52 12.67
N ASN A 719 -33.14 18.55 11.76
CA ASN A 719 -33.08 18.80 10.32
C ASN A 719 -33.96 17.82 9.51
N PRO A 720 -35.22 18.17 9.22
CA PRO A 720 -36.12 17.33 8.42
C PRO A 720 -35.73 17.25 6.94
N SER A 721 -34.91 18.18 6.42
CA SER A 721 -34.57 18.24 4.99
C SER A 721 -33.76 17.02 4.52
N THR A 722 -32.86 16.50 5.36
CA THR A 722 -32.03 15.33 5.03
C THR A 722 -32.87 14.07 4.82
N PHE A 723 -33.92 13.86 5.64
CA PHE A 723 -34.82 12.72 5.51
C PHE A 723 -35.73 12.84 4.27
N LEU A 724 -36.20 14.05 3.96
CA LEU A 724 -36.93 14.31 2.70
C LEU A 724 -36.06 14.06 1.45
N VAL A 725 -34.78 14.43 1.49
CA VAL A 725 -33.83 14.10 0.41
C VAL A 725 -33.61 12.59 0.32
N MET A 726 -33.44 11.89 1.45
CA MET A 726 -33.30 10.43 1.49
C MET A 726 -34.51 9.71 0.86
N SER A 727 -35.74 10.14 1.14
CA SER A 727 -36.95 9.57 0.52
C SER A 727 -36.96 9.77 -1.00
N LYS A 728 -36.60 10.98 -1.50
CA LYS A 728 -36.51 11.25 -2.94
C LYS A 728 -35.39 10.46 -3.63
N GLN A 729 -34.25 10.29 -2.97
CA GLN A 729 -33.16 9.45 -3.48
C GLN A 729 -33.57 7.98 -3.53
N ALA A 730 -34.40 7.50 -2.61
CA ALA A 730 -34.95 6.15 -2.64
C ALA A 730 -35.89 5.92 -3.84
N GLU A 731 -36.72 6.91 -4.18
CA GLU A 731 -37.56 6.89 -5.39
C GLU A 731 -36.69 6.85 -6.65
N ALA A 732 -35.68 7.71 -6.76
CA ALA A 732 -34.75 7.74 -7.89
C ALA A 732 -33.98 6.40 -8.03
N ALA A 733 -33.44 5.86 -6.94
CA ALA A 733 -32.78 4.56 -6.93
C ALA A 733 -33.75 3.43 -7.34
N SER A 734 -34.98 3.44 -6.82
CA SER A 734 -36.00 2.44 -7.18
C SER A 734 -36.40 2.52 -8.66
N LEU A 735 -36.32 3.69 -9.31
CA LEU A 735 -36.52 3.82 -10.75
C LEU A 735 -35.33 3.26 -11.53
N LEU A 736 -34.09 3.58 -11.13
CA LEU A 736 -32.87 3.08 -11.78
C LEU A 736 -32.78 1.54 -11.77
N TYR A 737 -33.03 0.91 -10.61
CA TYR A 737 -33.05 -0.55 -10.52
C TYR A 737 -34.22 -1.19 -11.30
N LYS A 738 -35.37 -0.49 -11.46
CA LYS A 738 -36.46 -0.93 -12.34
C LYS A 738 -36.14 -0.76 -13.83
N SER A 739 -35.40 0.27 -14.24
CA SER A 739 -35.02 0.43 -15.66
C SER A 739 -33.99 -0.62 -16.11
N ASN A 740 -33.14 -1.09 -15.21
CA ASN A 740 -32.13 -2.12 -15.51
C ASN A 740 -32.70 -3.53 -15.74
N LEU A 741 -34.02 -3.73 -15.60
CA LEU A 741 -34.69 -5.02 -15.87
C LEU A 741 -34.62 -5.45 -17.34
N ASN A 742 -34.43 -4.50 -18.26
CA ASN A 742 -34.39 -4.72 -19.71
C ASN A 742 -33.01 -4.32 -20.28
N SER A 743 -31.92 -4.88 -19.74
CA SER A 743 -30.59 -4.59 -20.29
C SER A 743 -30.43 -5.11 -21.72
N GLY A 744 -30.10 -4.20 -22.64
CA GLY A 744 -29.88 -4.52 -24.05
C GLY A 744 -28.60 -5.34 -24.25
N SER A 745 -28.59 -6.22 -25.25
CA SER A 745 -27.41 -7.03 -25.54
C SER A 745 -26.29 -6.23 -26.20
N VAL A 746 -25.10 -6.33 -25.62
CA VAL A 746 -23.88 -5.72 -26.18
C VAL A 746 -23.48 -6.41 -27.49
N LEU A 747 -23.76 -7.70 -27.63
CA LEU A 747 -23.54 -8.45 -28.87
C LEU A 747 -24.53 -8.02 -29.97
N GLU A 748 -25.81 -7.85 -29.65
CA GLU A 748 -26.82 -7.42 -30.64
C GLU A 748 -26.51 -6.01 -31.16
N TYR A 749 -26.10 -5.09 -30.27
CA TYR A 749 -25.60 -3.77 -30.67
C TYR A 749 -24.34 -3.86 -31.57
N ALA A 750 -23.41 -4.76 -31.26
CA ALA A 750 -22.22 -4.97 -32.08
C ALA A 750 -22.55 -5.53 -33.48
N LEU A 751 -23.51 -6.45 -33.57
CA LEU A 751 -23.99 -6.99 -34.85
C LEU A 751 -24.71 -5.91 -35.67
N ALA A 752 -25.56 -5.09 -35.05
CA ALA A 752 -26.22 -3.94 -35.67
C ALA A 752 -25.20 -2.93 -36.24
N PHE A 753 -24.19 -2.55 -35.45
CA PHE A 753 -23.11 -1.68 -35.88
C PHE A 753 -22.28 -2.29 -37.02
N THR A 754 -21.98 -3.59 -36.93
CA THR A 754 -21.28 -4.33 -38.00
C THR A 754 -22.07 -4.32 -39.30
N SER A 755 -23.40 -4.48 -39.24
CA SER A 755 -24.28 -4.36 -40.40
C SER A 755 -24.19 -2.96 -41.04
N ALA A 756 -24.25 -1.90 -40.22
CA ALA A 756 -24.12 -0.52 -40.70
C ALA A 756 -22.72 -0.19 -41.28
N ALA A 757 -21.67 -0.90 -40.86
CA ALA A 757 -20.34 -0.82 -41.48
C ALA A 757 -20.32 -1.55 -42.84
N LEU A 758 -20.97 -2.71 -42.95
CA LEU A 758 -21.08 -3.49 -44.19
C LEU A 758 -21.96 -2.80 -45.24
N ASP A 759 -23.05 -2.12 -44.85
CA ASP A 759 -23.96 -1.40 -45.75
C ASP A 759 -23.21 -0.40 -46.67
N ARG A 760 -22.15 0.24 -46.16
CA ARG A 760 -21.26 1.15 -46.91
C ARG A 760 -20.53 0.50 -48.08
N HIS A 761 -20.44 -0.82 -48.08
CA HIS A 761 -19.69 -1.64 -49.04
C HIS A 761 -20.54 -2.73 -49.70
N TYR A 762 -21.84 -2.80 -49.39
CA TYR A 762 -22.77 -3.83 -49.85
C TYR A 762 -22.67 -4.11 -51.36
N SER A 763 -22.67 -3.06 -52.19
CA SER A 763 -22.60 -3.18 -53.66
C SER A 763 -21.30 -3.78 -54.22
N LYS A 764 -20.24 -3.89 -53.39
CA LYS A 764 -18.99 -4.56 -53.75
C LYS A 764 -18.97 -6.02 -53.33
N TRP A 765 -19.71 -6.40 -52.30
CA TRP A 765 -19.69 -7.72 -51.66
C TRP A 765 -20.97 -8.53 -51.92
N SER A 766 -21.99 -7.91 -52.50
CA SER A 766 -23.22 -8.56 -53.00
C SER A 766 -23.65 -7.95 -54.33
N ALA A 767 -23.79 -8.79 -55.36
CA ALA A 767 -24.33 -8.42 -56.66
C ALA A 767 -25.87 -8.44 -56.64
N THR A 768 -26.51 -7.45 -57.26
CA THR A 768 -27.95 -7.48 -57.48
C THR A 768 -28.28 -8.40 -58.67
N PRO A 769 -29.15 -9.42 -58.49
CA PRO A 769 -29.45 -10.37 -59.57
C PRO A 769 -30.22 -9.70 -60.71
N LYS A 770 -29.67 -9.78 -61.93
CA LYS A 770 -30.21 -9.11 -63.13
C LYS A 770 -31.59 -9.62 -63.55
N THR A 771 -31.95 -10.84 -63.18
CA THR A 771 -33.20 -11.52 -63.56
C THR A 771 -34.29 -11.44 -62.49
N GLY A 772 -33.99 -10.88 -61.31
CA GLY A 772 -34.86 -10.95 -60.13
C GLY A 772 -34.92 -12.33 -59.44
N PHE A 773 -34.16 -13.31 -59.94
CA PHE A 773 -34.01 -14.65 -59.35
C PHE A 773 -32.57 -14.87 -58.86
N ILE A 774 -32.35 -15.87 -58.00
CA ILE A 774 -31.02 -16.23 -57.50
C ILE A 774 -30.07 -16.54 -58.67
N ASP A 775 -28.94 -15.83 -58.73
CA ASP A 775 -27.87 -16.13 -59.70
C ASP A 775 -27.01 -17.28 -59.18
N ILE A 776 -27.28 -18.48 -59.67
CA ILE A 776 -26.54 -19.70 -59.30
C ILE A 776 -25.09 -19.71 -59.81
N THR A 777 -24.74 -18.81 -60.73
CA THR A 777 -23.42 -18.73 -61.37
C THR A 777 -22.53 -17.60 -60.87
N THR A 778 -23.04 -16.76 -59.96
CA THR A 778 -22.29 -15.64 -59.35
C THR A 778 -20.95 -16.10 -58.77
N SER A 779 -19.89 -15.33 -59.07
CA SER A 779 -18.54 -15.51 -58.54
C SER A 779 -18.05 -14.32 -57.70
N LYS A 780 -18.86 -13.26 -57.59
CA LYS A 780 -18.46 -11.99 -56.95
C LYS A 780 -18.95 -11.82 -55.52
N ASP A 781 -19.98 -12.55 -55.11
CA ASP A 781 -20.54 -12.41 -53.77
C ASP A 781 -19.56 -12.91 -52.70
N PHE A 782 -19.57 -12.25 -51.54
CA PHE A 782 -18.65 -12.56 -50.44
C PHE A 782 -18.68 -14.04 -50.03
N TYR A 783 -19.84 -14.70 -50.07
CA TYR A 783 -19.93 -16.13 -49.77
C TYR A 783 -19.08 -17.02 -50.68
N ARG A 784 -18.86 -16.66 -51.96
CA ARG A 784 -17.98 -17.40 -52.87
C ARG A 784 -16.51 -17.22 -52.49
N ILE A 785 -16.14 -16.01 -52.09
CA ILE A 785 -14.79 -15.71 -51.58
C ILE A 785 -14.55 -16.49 -50.27
N PHE A 786 -15.49 -16.43 -49.32
CA PHE A 786 -15.36 -17.17 -48.07
C PHE A 786 -15.35 -18.70 -48.28
N SER A 787 -16.17 -19.22 -49.19
CA SER A 787 -16.14 -20.64 -49.61
C SER A 787 -14.78 -21.08 -50.14
N GLY A 788 -14.17 -20.28 -51.03
CA GLY A 788 -12.81 -20.54 -51.54
C GLY A 788 -11.73 -20.46 -50.45
N LEU A 789 -11.85 -19.48 -49.54
CA LEU A 789 -10.94 -19.29 -48.41
C LEU A 789 -11.03 -20.47 -47.43
N GLN A 790 -12.26 -20.91 -47.11
CA GLN A 790 -12.53 -22.06 -46.26
C GLN A 790 -11.95 -23.34 -46.85
N TYR A 791 -12.24 -23.63 -48.13
CA TYR A 791 -11.71 -24.83 -48.79
C TYR A 791 -10.17 -24.82 -48.78
N SER A 792 -9.55 -23.74 -49.24
CA SER A 792 -8.08 -23.62 -49.30
C SER A 792 -7.43 -23.72 -47.93
N TYR A 793 -8.00 -23.10 -46.90
CA TYR A 793 -7.48 -23.16 -45.53
C TYR A 793 -7.55 -24.59 -44.94
N LEU A 794 -8.68 -25.27 -45.12
CA LEU A 794 -8.86 -26.64 -44.63
C LEU A 794 -7.88 -27.60 -45.33
N GLU A 795 -7.73 -27.50 -46.65
CA GLU A 795 -6.83 -28.34 -47.44
C GLU A 795 -5.34 -28.11 -47.08
N GLU A 796 -4.91 -26.86 -46.92
CA GLU A 796 -3.55 -26.52 -46.49
C GLU A 796 -3.25 -27.02 -45.07
N SER A 797 -4.22 -26.96 -44.14
CA SER A 797 -4.06 -27.40 -42.75
C SER A 797 -3.78 -28.90 -42.59
N ILE A 798 -4.13 -29.69 -43.61
CA ILE A 798 -3.97 -31.15 -43.63
C ILE A 798 -2.77 -31.56 -44.48
N SER A 799 -2.63 -30.94 -45.64
CA SER A 799 -1.54 -31.22 -46.59
C SER A 799 -0.17 -30.83 -46.04
N ASN A 800 -0.10 -29.84 -45.14
CA ASN A 800 1.17 -29.34 -44.63
C ASN A 800 1.19 -29.23 -43.09
N PRO A 801 1.69 -30.26 -42.36
CA PRO A 801 1.64 -30.28 -40.89
C PRO A 801 2.45 -29.16 -40.20
N SER A 802 3.35 -28.47 -40.92
CA SER A 802 4.08 -27.27 -40.45
C SER A 802 3.23 -25.98 -40.51
N LYS A 803 2.24 -25.91 -41.41
CA LYS A 803 1.20 -24.84 -41.43
C LYS A 803 0.11 -25.10 -40.40
N LYS A 804 -0.04 -26.34 -39.91
CA LYS A 804 -0.93 -26.72 -38.81
C LYS A 804 -0.60 -26.01 -37.47
N GLN A 805 0.58 -25.38 -37.38
CA GLN A 805 1.00 -24.52 -36.26
C GLN A 805 0.52 -23.06 -36.39
N GLU A 806 -0.07 -22.68 -37.54
CA GLU A 806 -0.72 -21.38 -37.81
C GLU A 806 -2.25 -21.54 -37.76
N MET A 807 -2.78 -22.18 -36.70
CA MET A 807 -4.23 -22.28 -36.56
C MET A 807 -4.81 -20.89 -36.27
N LEU A 808 -5.61 -20.36 -37.19
CA LEU A 808 -6.33 -19.10 -37.00
C LEU A 808 -7.51 -19.24 -36.03
N GLY A 809 -7.89 -20.48 -35.72
CA GLY A 809 -8.93 -20.84 -34.78
C GLY A 809 -10.34 -20.66 -35.34
N ASP A 810 -11.31 -20.84 -34.45
CA ASP A 810 -12.73 -20.75 -34.79
C ASP A 810 -13.16 -19.31 -35.13
N SER A 811 -12.33 -18.30 -34.81
CA SER A 811 -12.58 -16.88 -35.08
C SER A 811 -12.84 -16.57 -36.57
N VAL A 812 -12.17 -17.25 -37.50
CA VAL A 812 -12.38 -17.02 -38.95
C VAL A 812 -13.80 -17.39 -39.37
N ALA A 813 -14.32 -18.49 -38.84
CA ALA A 813 -15.70 -18.90 -39.07
C ALA A 813 -16.69 -17.91 -38.43
N TRP A 814 -16.38 -17.40 -37.24
CA TRP A 814 -17.19 -16.38 -36.57
C TRP A 814 -17.32 -15.09 -37.41
N ALA A 815 -16.24 -14.55 -37.97
CA ALA A 815 -16.32 -13.39 -38.86
C ALA A 815 -17.01 -13.71 -40.18
N GLY A 816 -16.61 -14.78 -40.86
CA GLY A 816 -17.15 -15.16 -42.16
C GLY A 816 -18.65 -15.41 -42.13
N CYS A 817 -19.12 -16.20 -41.15
CA CYS A 817 -20.55 -16.45 -40.96
C CYS A 817 -21.30 -15.17 -40.57
N THR A 818 -20.73 -14.30 -39.73
CA THR A 818 -21.37 -13.01 -39.39
C THR A 818 -21.54 -12.12 -40.62
N ILE A 819 -20.50 -11.95 -41.45
CA ILE A 819 -20.57 -11.14 -42.67
C ILE A 819 -21.57 -11.75 -43.66
N MET A 820 -21.51 -13.07 -43.91
CA MET A 820 -22.47 -13.74 -44.80
C MET A 820 -23.91 -13.65 -44.30
N TYR A 821 -24.13 -13.73 -42.99
CA TYR A 821 -25.45 -13.62 -42.39
C TYR A 821 -26.03 -12.20 -42.54
N LEU A 822 -25.24 -11.17 -42.20
CA LEU A 822 -25.64 -9.77 -42.33
C LEU A 822 -25.82 -9.32 -43.78
N LEU A 823 -25.12 -9.92 -44.74
CA LEU A 823 -25.35 -9.70 -46.18
C LEU A 823 -26.54 -10.51 -46.77
N GLY A 824 -27.24 -11.32 -45.97
CA GLY A 824 -28.32 -12.20 -46.46
C GLY A 824 -27.83 -13.37 -47.35
N GLN A 825 -26.55 -13.71 -47.29
CA GLN A 825 -25.90 -14.70 -48.15
C GLN A 825 -25.83 -16.11 -47.53
N GLN A 826 -26.34 -16.34 -46.31
CA GLN A 826 -26.31 -17.66 -45.64
C GLN A 826 -26.86 -18.80 -46.52
N GLN A 827 -28.06 -18.66 -47.08
CA GLN A 827 -28.68 -19.74 -47.87
C GLN A 827 -27.91 -20.02 -49.17
N HIS A 828 -27.30 -18.99 -49.76
CA HIS A 828 -26.44 -19.13 -50.93
C HIS A 828 -25.16 -19.90 -50.56
N PHE A 829 -24.54 -19.58 -49.43
CA PHE A 829 -23.39 -20.32 -48.90
C PHE A 829 -23.71 -21.80 -48.65
N GLU A 830 -24.82 -22.11 -47.98
CA GLU A 830 -25.21 -23.48 -47.65
C GLU A 830 -25.45 -24.36 -48.89
N LEU A 831 -25.84 -23.77 -50.03
CA LEU A 831 -26.05 -24.44 -51.32
C LEU A 831 -24.78 -24.53 -52.19
N PHE A 832 -23.91 -23.53 -52.11
CA PHE A 832 -22.85 -23.27 -53.09
C PHE A 832 -21.42 -23.22 -52.50
N ASP A 833 -21.24 -23.55 -51.23
CA ASP A 833 -19.91 -23.74 -50.61
C ASP A 833 -19.19 -24.97 -51.19
N PHE A 834 -17.91 -24.80 -51.53
CA PHE A 834 -17.10 -25.84 -52.15
C PHE A 834 -16.86 -27.02 -51.20
N SER A 835 -16.68 -26.76 -49.90
CA SER A 835 -16.45 -27.81 -48.90
C SER A 835 -17.72 -28.63 -48.65
N TYR A 836 -18.89 -27.99 -48.66
CA TYR A 836 -20.19 -28.66 -48.49
C TYR A 836 -20.54 -29.48 -49.73
N GLN A 837 -20.29 -28.96 -50.94
CA GLN A 837 -20.46 -29.72 -52.17
C GLN A 837 -19.50 -30.91 -52.25
N PHE A 838 -18.25 -30.75 -51.84
CA PHE A 838 -17.26 -31.82 -51.75
C PHE A 838 -17.70 -32.94 -50.78
N LEU A 839 -18.26 -32.57 -49.61
CA LEU A 839 -18.88 -33.52 -48.69
C LEU A 839 -20.07 -34.27 -49.33
N ASN A 840 -20.95 -33.56 -50.02
CA ASN A 840 -22.11 -34.17 -50.67
C ASN A 840 -21.69 -35.17 -51.77
N VAL A 841 -20.65 -34.85 -52.56
CA VAL A 841 -20.07 -35.78 -53.56
C VAL A 841 -19.49 -37.01 -52.87
N ALA A 842 -18.77 -36.84 -51.76
CA ALA A 842 -18.21 -37.96 -50.98
C ALA A 842 -19.28 -38.86 -50.36
N GLU A 843 -20.40 -38.30 -49.90
CA GLU A 843 -21.55 -39.06 -49.39
C GLU A 843 -22.21 -39.90 -50.51
N VAL A 844 -22.39 -39.33 -51.71
CA VAL A 844 -22.94 -40.04 -52.88
C VAL A 844 -21.98 -41.15 -53.36
N GLU A 845 -20.68 -40.89 -53.42
CA GLU A 845 -19.67 -41.89 -53.82
C GLU A 845 -19.60 -43.05 -52.81
N SER A 846 -19.69 -42.76 -51.51
CA SER A 846 -19.78 -43.80 -50.46
C SER A 846 -21.08 -44.62 -50.56
N ALA A 847 -22.21 -43.98 -50.86
CA ALA A 847 -23.51 -44.66 -51.04
C ALA A 847 -23.55 -45.55 -52.31
N THR A 848 -22.96 -45.12 -53.42
CA THR A 848 -22.90 -45.95 -54.63
C THR A 848 -21.97 -47.15 -54.46
N VAL A 849 -20.80 -46.97 -53.84
CA VAL A 849 -19.86 -48.08 -53.55
C VAL A 849 -20.49 -49.13 -52.63
N SER A 850 -21.23 -48.72 -51.59
CA SER A 850 -21.90 -49.66 -50.69
C SER A 850 -23.05 -50.44 -51.34
N HIS A 851 -23.74 -49.87 -52.34
CA HIS A 851 -24.73 -50.62 -53.13
C HIS A 851 -24.08 -51.71 -54.01
N TYR A 852 -22.98 -51.43 -54.71
CA TYR A 852 -22.31 -52.41 -55.58
C TYR A 852 -21.55 -53.51 -54.82
N GLN A 853 -21.08 -53.25 -53.59
CA GLN A 853 -20.37 -54.25 -52.77
C GLN A 853 -21.24 -55.43 -52.29
N SER A 854 -22.55 -55.39 -52.52
CA SER A 854 -23.45 -56.53 -52.21
C SER A 854 -23.25 -57.75 -53.13
N SER A 855 -22.55 -57.61 -54.27
CA SER A 855 -22.48 -58.64 -55.32
C SER A 855 -21.17 -59.43 -55.44
N GLU A 856 -19.99 -58.89 -55.06
CA GLU A 856 -18.71 -59.60 -55.26
C GLU A 856 -17.73 -59.45 -54.08
N ARG A 857 -17.50 -60.54 -53.35
CA ARG A 857 -16.55 -60.63 -52.23
C ARG A 857 -15.12 -60.99 -52.66
N THR A 858 -14.48 -60.26 -53.59
CA THR A 858 -13.01 -60.37 -53.81
C THR A 858 -12.39 -59.14 -54.47
N LYS A 859 -12.22 -58.06 -53.71
CA LYS A 859 -11.11 -57.06 -53.76
C LYS A 859 -11.48 -55.87 -52.87
N SER A 860 -10.64 -55.55 -51.88
CA SER A 860 -10.79 -54.35 -51.05
C SER A 860 -10.50 -53.08 -51.87
N PRO A 861 -11.46 -52.16 -52.05
CA PRO A 861 -11.24 -50.94 -52.81
C PRO A 861 -10.95 -49.78 -51.85
N ASN A 862 -9.68 -49.44 -51.67
CA ASN A 862 -9.21 -48.36 -50.79
C ASN A 862 -9.43 -46.95 -51.42
N PHE A 863 -10.64 -46.62 -51.92
CA PHE A 863 -10.87 -45.36 -52.63
C PHE A 863 -10.88 -44.10 -51.73
N LEU A 864 -11.22 -44.22 -50.45
CA LEU A 864 -11.19 -43.12 -49.48
C LEU A 864 -9.79 -42.86 -48.86
N GLN A 865 -8.79 -43.71 -49.18
CA GLN A 865 -7.48 -43.69 -48.54
C GLN A 865 -6.66 -42.46 -48.95
N GLY A 866 -6.77 -41.41 -48.14
CA GLY A 866 -6.12 -40.10 -48.35
C GLY A 866 -7.03 -38.90 -48.05
N TYR A 867 -8.34 -39.06 -48.23
CA TYR A 867 -9.31 -37.96 -48.08
C TYR A 867 -10.01 -37.90 -46.71
N GLU A 868 -9.87 -38.92 -45.86
CA GLU A 868 -10.55 -38.97 -44.55
C GLU A 868 -10.29 -37.74 -43.66
N GLY A 869 -9.04 -37.25 -43.65
CA GLY A 869 -8.66 -36.07 -42.87
C GLY A 869 -9.37 -34.79 -43.33
N ILE A 870 -9.47 -34.57 -44.64
CA ILE A 870 -10.09 -33.36 -45.21
C ILE A 870 -11.61 -33.42 -45.12
N LEU A 871 -12.21 -34.58 -45.34
CA LEU A 871 -13.64 -34.79 -45.11
C LEU A 871 -14.01 -34.53 -43.64
N GLU A 872 -13.23 -35.00 -42.66
CA GLU A 872 -13.55 -34.73 -41.25
C GLU A 872 -13.31 -33.26 -40.85
N ALA A 873 -12.30 -32.59 -41.39
CA ALA A 873 -12.11 -31.15 -41.17
C ALA A 873 -13.27 -30.33 -41.77
N MET A 874 -13.74 -30.67 -42.97
CA MET A 874 -14.92 -30.05 -43.59
C MET A 874 -16.20 -30.32 -42.79
N ARG A 875 -16.40 -31.53 -42.24
CA ARG A 875 -17.53 -31.81 -41.32
C ARG A 875 -17.46 -31.01 -40.02
N LYS A 876 -16.25 -30.70 -39.52
CA LYS A 876 -16.06 -29.83 -38.34
C LYS A 876 -16.37 -28.38 -38.68
N ALA A 877 -15.87 -27.86 -39.80
CA ALA A 877 -16.18 -26.52 -40.29
C ALA A 877 -17.70 -26.34 -40.51
N ARG A 878 -18.37 -27.29 -41.18
CA ARG A 878 -19.83 -27.28 -41.38
C ARG A 878 -20.61 -27.22 -40.06
N ARG A 879 -20.20 -27.99 -39.05
CA ARG A 879 -20.79 -27.94 -37.70
C ARG A 879 -20.60 -26.59 -37.02
N LEU A 880 -19.39 -26.03 -37.09
CA LEU A 880 -19.07 -24.72 -36.51
C LEU A 880 -19.85 -23.59 -37.18
N ASN A 881 -19.86 -23.53 -38.50
CA ASN A 881 -20.61 -22.53 -39.27
C ASN A 881 -22.10 -22.58 -38.93
N ASN A 882 -22.70 -23.78 -38.93
CA ASN A 882 -24.11 -23.96 -38.59
C ASN A 882 -24.42 -23.53 -37.13
N HIS A 883 -23.49 -23.74 -36.20
CA HIS A 883 -23.61 -23.24 -34.82
C HIS A 883 -23.58 -21.71 -34.78
N VAL A 884 -22.62 -21.06 -35.46
CA VAL A 884 -22.53 -19.60 -35.53
C VAL A 884 -23.78 -19.00 -36.18
N PHE A 885 -24.23 -19.53 -37.33
CA PHE A 885 -25.48 -19.07 -37.97
C PHE A 885 -26.71 -19.26 -37.07
N SER A 886 -26.79 -20.35 -36.31
CA SER A 886 -27.90 -20.57 -35.37
C SER A 886 -27.88 -19.56 -34.22
N MET A 887 -26.69 -19.22 -33.71
CA MET A 887 -26.50 -18.18 -32.70
C MET A 887 -26.90 -16.81 -33.24
N LEU A 888 -26.42 -16.44 -34.44
CA LEU A 888 -26.76 -15.19 -35.12
C LEU A 888 -28.26 -15.08 -35.37
N ARG A 889 -28.94 -16.17 -35.76
CA ARG A 889 -30.39 -16.22 -35.92
C ARG A 889 -31.17 -16.01 -34.62
N ALA A 890 -30.63 -16.48 -33.49
CA ALA A 890 -31.25 -16.30 -32.17
C ALA A 890 -31.05 -14.89 -31.60
N ARG A 891 -29.98 -14.17 -31.98
CA ARG A 891 -29.65 -12.82 -31.47
C ARG A 891 -30.08 -11.70 -32.41
N CYS A 892 -29.88 -11.86 -33.70
CA CYS A 892 -30.13 -10.86 -34.73
C CYS A 892 -31.04 -11.46 -35.81
N PRO A 893 -32.33 -11.69 -35.52
CA PRO A 893 -33.25 -12.27 -36.49
C PRO A 893 -33.41 -11.36 -37.71
N LEU A 894 -33.27 -11.92 -38.91
CA LEU A 894 -33.57 -11.22 -40.18
C LEU A 894 -35.09 -11.08 -40.32
N GLU A 895 -35.57 -9.94 -40.82
CA GLU A 895 -37.01 -9.70 -41.05
C GLU A 895 -37.52 -10.35 -42.34
N ASP A 896 -38.82 -10.67 -42.37
CA ASP A 896 -39.52 -11.15 -43.57
C ASP A 896 -39.76 -9.99 -44.56
N LYS A 897 -39.08 -10.00 -45.71
CA LYS A 897 -39.47 -9.18 -46.88
C LYS A 897 -40.23 -10.02 -47.91
N VAL A 898 -41.09 -9.34 -48.67
CA VAL A 898 -42.00 -9.97 -49.65
C VAL A 898 -41.26 -10.25 -50.96
N ALA A 899 -41.29 -11.49 -51.44
CA ALA A 899 -40.79 -11.85 -52.76
C ALA A 899 -41.82 -12.66 -53.60
N CYS A 900 -41.41 -13.02 -54.81
CA CYS A 900 -42.19 -13.82 -55.75
C CYS A 900 -41.79 -15.30 -55.64
N ALA A 901 -42.76 -16.17 -55.34
CA ALA A 901 -42.61 -17.60 -55.57
C ALA A 901 -42.74 -17.92 -57.07
N ILE A 902 -42.41 -19.13 -57.49
CA ILE A 902 -42.62 -19.60 -58.87
C ILE A 902 -43.61 -20.78 -58.84
N LYS A 903 -44.65 -20.73 -59.67
CA LYS A 903 -45.54 -21.88 -59.89
C LYS A 903 -44.76 -23.04 -60.53
N PRO A 904 -45.21 -24.31 -60.41
CA PRO A 904 -44.69 -25.42 -61.22
C PRO A 904 -44.70 -25.15 -62.73
N SER A 905 -45.53 -24.21 -63.20
CA SER A 905 -45.59 -23.73 -64.59
C SER A 905 -44.58 -22.62 -64.96
N GLY A 906 -43.60 -22.32 -64.10
CA GLY A 906 -42.60 -21.25 -64.32
C GLY A 906 -43.11 -19.81 -64.13
N ALA A 907 -44.39 -19.61 -63.80
CA ALA A 907 -44.97 -18.28 -63.68
C ALA A 907 -44.75 -17.69 -62.26
N PRO A 908 -44.36 -16.41 -62.12
CA PRO A 908 -44.19 -15.78 -60.82
C PRO A 908 -45.53 -15.64 -60.08
N LEU A 909 -45.47 -15.84 -58.76
CA LEU A 909 -46.59 -15.83 -57.83
C LEU A 909 -46.22 -14.87 -56.70
N HIS A 910 -46.80 -13.66 -56.73
CA HIS A 910 -46.57 -12.66 -55.69
C HIS A 910 -47.07 -13.15 -54.33
N ARG A 911 -46.30 -12.88 -53.27
CA ARG A 911 -46.54 -13.22 -51.85
C ARG A 911 -46.08 -14.63 -51.42
N MET A 912 -44.77 -14.84 -51.36
CA MET A 912 -44.18 -15.67 -50.30
C MET A 912 -43.09 -14.87 -49.56
N LYS A 913 -42.87 -15.25 -48.29
CA LYS A 913 -41.96 -14.59 -47.36
C LYS A 913 -40.52 -15.08 -47.57
N PHE A 914 -39.55 -14.17 -47.54
CA PHE A 914 -38.12 -14.50 -47.49
C PHE A 914 -37.42 -13.63 -46.44
N MET A 915 -36.48 -14.23 -45.70
CA MET A 915 -35.68 -13.54 -44.69
C MET A 915 -34.67 -12.61 -45.36
N ASN A 916 -34.58 -11.36 -44.92
CA ASN A 916 -33.65 -10.35 -45.42
C ASN A 916 -33.19 -9.42 -44.29
N THR A 917 -31.99 -8.87 -44.39
CA THR A 917 -31.45 -7.96 -43.37
C THR A 917 -32.24 -6.64 -43.34
N VAL A 918 -32.55 -6.19 -42.13
CA VAL A 918 -32.95 -4.81 -41.86
C VAL A 918 -31.67 -3.97 -41.83
N SER A 919 -31.68 -2.76 -42.38
CA SER A 919 -30.59 -1.83 -42.06
C SER A 919 -30.81 -1.37 -40.62
N ALA A 920 -29.95 -1.84 -39.70
CA ALA A 920 -30.05 -1.56 -38.27
C ALA A 920 -29.91 -0.05 -37.92
N PHE A 921 -29.71 0.80 -38.92
CA PHE A 921 -29.75 2.26 -38.85
C PHE A 921 -31.06 2.82 -38.26
N GLU A 922 -32.18 2.09 -38.38
CA GLU A 922 -33.46 2.47 -37.76
C GLU A 922 -33.52 2.12 -36.26
N THR A 923 -32.68 1.19 -35.79
CA THR A 923 -32.62 0.73 -34.39
C THR A 923 -31.49 1.35 -33.56
N LEU A 924 -30.50 1.97 -34.22
CA LEU A 924 -29.42 2.69 -33.53
C LEU A 924 -29.94 4.04 -32.98
N PRO A 925 -29.47 4.51 -31.80
CA PRO A 925 -29.81 5.84 -31.31
C PRO A 925 -29.39 6.90 -32.31
N GLN A 926 -30.36 7.51 -33.00
CA GLN A 926 -30.10 8.64 -33.87
C GLN A 926 -29.55 9.79 -33.02
N ARG A 927 -28.53 10.50 -33.52
CA ARG A 927 -28.07 11.73 -32.88
C ARG A 927 -29.26 12.68 -32.77
N ALA A 928 -29.65 13.01 -31.55
CA ALA A 928 -30.48 14.19 -31.32
C ALA A 928 -29.73 15.40 -31.89
N THR A 929 -30.34 16.04 -32.88
CA THR A 929 -29.86 17.27 -33.54
C THR A 929 -30.13 18.50 -32.67
#